data_AF-A0A9Q9BJ75-F1
#
_entry.id   AF-A0A9Q9BJ75-F1
#
_cell.length_a   1.000
_cell.length_b   1.000
_cell.length_c   1.000
_cell.angle_alpha   90.00
_cell.angle_beta   90.00
_cell.angle_gamma   90.00
#
_symmetry.space_group_name_H-M   'P 1'
#
loop_
_entity.id
_entity.type
_entity.pdbx_description
1 polymer ?
#
loop_
_entity_poly.entity_id
_entity_poly.type
_entity_poly.pdbx_seq_one_letter_code
_entity_poly.pdbx_strand_id
1 'polypeptide(L)'
;MRKFFYGFVFIIFVLTFTTCKQFLTDISETFDYWASTVIVKETVIPNSLMDKESYSCIPSDLDKKISLKLINPQNYSLKMPEGTGTYTDIIMFESEVEGTGGGIPVHGTDYELKQINSVALELTYKDEFLKKYEWGLQNLSPTITFYNKEGREFGSHTFKLRSNTPPPDITNITVCKTAASPEKYVLCIGFDPNKLKEKIGSSDLLHKDIKKININNTEYAIKLNSAGDGFDTTNSNFISKTAVVPISSDSDPVPQEKGVLYFKTDIVVGSRQKTYNLYICDEKGLPSSKKTVSTPSNIPDTAKLYDMTGTTQTEITSTATHSLPYTIAYKNIIGGTIQLKAETTTTGAVIKGKIEKYNGSTYIPYADINSGSQSGTDISLPKPESGEVLYKITFRAEGEGFTPGNFQERYVKLVEGGTLTITSTDLHTNTWKDLKEAVENPAGPILIIIDGEIKADSSYSNYGEITVKRTLTIKGKTGSGSDILNANKTEGGKPHHRIFNIESSGNLTLEGLTLKKGGGSVTDKTNGAAVYSEGSFTAKNCKFTGNEAGSNAAGKGGAVNILKGNTIIDNCEFTSNNANMGGAIYVDENGKCTIGNTSTQTTKIHSNTAVNGAGIYVSSTQPDGCRINKGTIIGGDVFNFASSFGGGIFIFAGAECTIKEGVKIQKNQAENGGGIYNDKGNLKIEGLVSDKVIISACEADSSDSDKKKGGGIYIAGGNVTIENADIKGNTVGLSGEGQAFYVAGGTFEMKTGAKIDDDNDVYLKANVTIQVNTNDISDFGAKITPEKYPNKNNAIKVLEGSAIQASHNKFKVSDKANHTHWKVDDRGNLAQLVKSSDSWKILKQAVTDAHNDAFIYIDGEIKATNAGDNHGFIEIKKDPGFSALDTKVLTIIGVSGSGNDILNANYGTGSAYNTNEHQIFKVFAGVEFTLKGLTLKGAASTTDGGAIYTDGTVNLIDCVIKDNKAALGDALYIAENGLFTMRGSAKIDKNNDVYLTTGTKINISGKLTAEGTAALINPQSYPSGGENIKVLAGDISTDENYKKFKVKSNGNTPWYVGSDGSLTTEAP
;
A
#
# COMPACT_ATOMS: atom_id res chain seq x y z
N MET A 1 -139.50 -22.08 13.85
CA MET A 1 -138.98 -22.49 15.17
C MET A 1 -137.72 -23.35 14.98
N ARG A 2 -136.59 -22.84 14.49
CA ARG A 2 -135.46 -22.34 15.31
C ARG A 2 -135.90 -21.68 16.63
N LYS A 3 -135.15 -21.95 17.70
CA LYS A 3 -135.28 -21.45 19.09
C LYS A 3 -136.29 -22.23 19.95
N PHE A 4 -135.86 -23.29 20.66
CA PHE A 4 -136.15 -23.39 22.10
C PHE A 4 -135.45 -24.49 22.90
N PHE A 5 -134.81 -25.51 22.33
CA PHE A 5 -134.13 -26.53 23.18
C PHE A 5 -132.66 -26.80 22.85
N TYR A 6 -131.99 -25.76 22.35
CA TYR A 6 -130.55 -25.57 22.55
C TYR A 6 -130.21 -25.00 23.95
N GLY A 7 -131.22 -24.80 24.83
CA GLY A 7 -131.05 -24.08 26.10
C GLY A 7 -130.89 -24.93 27.38
N PHE A 8 -131.30 -26.20 27.43
CA PHE A 8 -131.46 -26.90 28.72
C PHE A 8 -130.33 -27.87 29.12
N VAL A 9 -129.48 -28.34 28.20
CA VAL A 9 -128.37 -29.26 28.55
C VAL A 9 -126.98 -28.67 28.26
N PHE A 10 -126.94 -27.49 27.64
CA PHE A 10 -125.81 -26.56 27.79
C PHE A 10 -125.52 -26.26 29.28
N ILE A 11 -126.51 -26.44 30.17
CA ILE A 11 -126.40 -26.32 31.63
C ILE A 11 -125.79 -27.58 32.29
N ILE A 12 -126.00 -28.79 31.75
CA ILE A 12 -125.40 -30.02 32.30
C ILE A 12 -123.96 -30.21 31.78
N PHE A 13 -123.68 -29.76 30.55
CA PHE A 13 -122.31 -29.73 30.01
C PHE A 13 -121.37 -28.80 30.79
N VAL A 14 -121.91 -27.79 31.50
CA VAL A 14 -121.13 -26.86 32.35
C VAL A 14 -120.90 -27.40 33.76
N LEU A 15 -121.67 -28.41 34.21
CA LEU A 15 -121.68 -28.85 35.62
C LEU A 15 -120.86 -30.13 35.94
N THR A 16 -120.25 -30.81 34.96
CA THR A 16 -119.40 -32.00 35.25
C THR A 16 -117.91 -31.81 34.92
N PHE A 17 -117.50 -30.71 34.29
CA PHE A 17 -116.07 -30.33 34.17
C PHE A 17 -115.43 -29.94 35.51
N THR A 18 -116.23 -29.77 36.57
CA THR A 18 -115.75 -29.38 37.91
C THR A 18 -115.24 -30.56 38.77
N THR A 19 -115.29 -31.80 38.27
CA THR A 19 -114.84 -33.00 39.02
C THR A 19 -113.63 -33.71 38.41
N CYS A 20 -113.09 -33.21 37.27
CA CYS A 20 -111.90 -33.74 36.63
C CYS A 20 -110.68 -32.89 36.99
N LYS A 21 -109.76 -33.45 37.80
CA LYS A 21 -108.50 -32.83 38.24
C LYS A 21 -107.65 -32.26 37.09
N GLN A 22 -107.78 -32.80 35.85
CA GLN A 22 -107.05 -32.31 34.68
C GLN A 22 -107.48 -30.92 34.17
N PHE A 23 -108.69 -30.46 34.51
CA PHE A 23 -109.21 -29.14 34.11
C PHE A 23 -109.08 -28.08 35.23
N LEU A 24 -108.48 -28.45 36.36
CA LEU A 24 -108.20 -27.58 37.51
C LEU A 24 -106.69 -27.31 37.70
N THR A 25 -105.83 -28.03 36.99
CA THR A 25 -104.41 -27.67 36.78
C THR A 25 -104.31 -26.76 35.57
N ASP A 26 -103.43 -25.75 35.64
CA ASP A 26 -103.25 -24.79 34.56
C ASP A 26 -102.92 -25.54 33.25
N ILE A 27 -103.79 -25.39 32.25
CA ILE A 27 -103.64 -26.03 30.94
C ILE A 27 -102.32 -25.58 30.31
N SER A 28 -101.87 -24.34 30.59
CA SER A 28 -100.55 -23.85 30.18
C SER A 28 -99.44 -24.70 30.78
N GLU A 29 -99.49 -24.99 32.08
CA GLU A 29 -98.46 -25.76 32.78
C GLU A 29 -98.41 -27.22 32.31
N THR A 30 -99.56 -27.80 31.94
CA THR A 30 -99.62 -29.15 31.33
C THR A 30 -99.10 -29.16 29.89
N PHE A 31 -99.46 -28.16 29.07
CA PHE A 31 -98.94 -28.04 27.70
C PHE A 31 -97.45 -27.70 27.69
N ASP A 32 -96.97 -26.83 28.57
CA ASP A 32 -95.56 -26.47 28.74
C ASP A 32 -94.74 -27.66 29.24
N TYR A 33 -95.30 -28.49 30.12
CA TYR A 33 -94.72 -29.78 30.48
C TYR A 33 -94.56 -30.65 29.22
N TRP A 34 -95.63 -30.95 28.48
CA TRP A 34 -95.56 -31.87 27.32
C TRP A 34 -94.88 -31.29 26.06
N ALA A 35 -94.77 -29.96 25.91
CA ALA A 35 -94.11 -29.30 24.79
C ALA A 35 -92.63 -28.97 25.04
N SER A 36 -92.20 -28.91 26.31
CA SER A 36 -90.78 -28.68 26.63
C SER A 36 -89.93 -29.93 26.36
N THR A 37 -88.71 -29.71 25.86
CA THR A 37 -87.71 -30.74 25.58
C THR A 37 -86.36 -30.34 26.17
N VAL A 38 -85.49 -31.32 26.40
CA VAL A 38 -84.11 -31.13 26.80
C VAL A 38 -83.21 -31.57 25.66
N ILE A 39 -82.40 -30.63 25.14
CA ILE A 39 -81.46 -30.89 24.02
C ILE A 39 -80.08 -30.35 24.36
N VAL A 40 -79.04 -30.94 23.75
CA VAL A 40 -77.67 -30.43 23.86
C VAL A 40 -77.46 -29.30 22.86
N LYS A 41 -77.09 -28.12 23.35
CA LYS A 41 -76.72 -26.96 22.52
C LYS A 41 -75.29 -27.04 22.02
N GLU A 42 -74.38 -27.52 22.86
CA GLU A 42 -72.94 -27.50 22.60
C GLU A 42 -72.26 -28.63 23.36
N THR A 43 -71.36 -29.36 22.70
CA THR A 43 -70.45 -30.32 23.33
C THR A 43 -69.04 -29.74 23.31
N VAL A 44 -68.44 -29.56 24.49
CA VAL A 44 -67.10 -29.02 24.64
C VAL A 44 -66.16 -30.14 25.06
N ILE A 45 -65.24 -30.51 24.15
CA ILE A 45 -64.18 -31.49 24.38
C ILE A 45 -62.85 -30.74 24.50
N PRO A 46 -62.19 -30.75 25.67
CA PRO A 46 -60.99 -29.96 25.90
C PRO A 46 -59.77 -30.55 25.19
N ASN A 47 -58.94 -29.68 24.59
CA ASN A 47 -57.63 -30.01 24.01
C ASN A 47 -57.62 -31.17 22.99
N SER A 48 -58.70 -31.37 22.23
CA SER A 48 -58.77 -32.45 21.24
C SER A 48 -58.32 -32.00 19.85
N LEU A 49 -57.37 -32.71 19.26
CA LEU A 49 -57.14 -32.70 17.82
C LEU A 49 -58.13 -33.65 17.13
N MET A 50 -58.38 -33.44 15.84
CA MET A 50 -59.21 -34.36 15.05
C MET A 50 -58.32 -35.34 14.29
N ASP A 51 -58.70 -36.62 14.30
CA ASP A 51 -58.11 -37.60 13.40
C ASP A 51 -58.64 -37.43 11.96
N LYS A 52 -58.14 -38.25 11.03
CA LYS A 52 -58.54 -38.18 9.61
C LYS A 52 -60.01 -38.51 9.35
N GLU A 53 -60.70 -39.12 10.31
CA GLU A 53 -62.13 -39.51 10.26
C GLU A 53 -63.04 -38.53 11.03
N SER A 54 -62.46 -37.40 11.45
CA SER A 54 -63.11 -36.33 12.21
C SER A 54 -63.59 -36.74 13.61
N TYR A 55 -62.90 -37.69 14.26
CA TYR A 55 -63.09 -37.94 15.70
C TYR A 55 -62.23 -36.97 16.52
N SER A 56 -62.84 -36.34 17.52
CA SER A 56 -62.09 -35.65 18.57
C SER A 56 -61.30 -36.67 19.37
N CYS A 57 -59.97 -36.55 19.34
CA CYS A 57 -59.05 -37.43 20.03
C CYS A 57 -58.61 -36.79 21.34
N ILE A 58 -58.85 -37.47 22.44
CA ILE A 58 -58.43 -37.06 23.78
C ILE A 58 -57.27 -37.94 24.27
N PRO A 59 -56.24 -37.39 24.92
CA PRO A 59 -55.19 -38.19 25.55
C PRO A 59 -55.72 -39.02 26.74
N SER A 60 -55.05 -40.13 27.06
CA SER A 60 -55.39 -41.00 28.22
C SER A 60 -54.53 -40.80 29.47
N ASP A 61 -53.77 -39.71 29.52
CA ASP A 61 -52.88 -39.38 30.64
C ASP A 61 -53.60 -39.15 31.98
N LEU A 62 -54.84 -38.65 31.94
CA LEU A 62 -55.67 -38.29 33.10
C LEU A 62 -57.17 -38.39 32.76
N ASP A 63 -58.03 -38.39 33.77
CA ASP A 63 -59.49 -38.26 33.62
C ASP A 63 -59.85 -37.09 32.70
N LYS A 64 -60.71 -37.34 31.69
CA LYS A 64 -61.12 -36.32 30.72
C LYS A 64 -62.59 -35.97 30.89
N LYS A 65 -62.83 -34.68 31.13
CA LYS A 65 -64.16 -34.11 31.34
C LYS A 65 -64.70 -33.51 30.05
N ILE A 66 -65.88 -33.96 29.64
CA ILE A 66 -66.60 -33.45 28.48
C ILE A 66 -67.84 -32.72 28.99
N SER A 67 -67.98 -31.46 28.61
CA SER A 67 -69.11 -30.62 29.04
C SER A 67 -70.19 -30.59 27.96
N LEU A 68 -71.42 -30.96 28.32
CA LEU A 68 -72.61 -30.86 27.48
C LEU A 68 -73.47 -29.72 28.00
N LYS A 69 -73.56 -28.62 27.24
CA LYS A 69 -74.42 -27.49 27.58
C LYS A 69 -75.84 -27.77 27.08
N LEU A 70 -76.81 -27.70 27.96
CA LEU A 70 -78.21 -28.06 27.69
C LEU A 70 -79.08 -26.82 27.47
N ILE A 71 -80.10 -26.98 26.64
CA ILE A 71 -81.30 -26.15 26.66
C ILE A 71 -82.35 -26.94 27.45
N ASN A 72 -82.66 -26.47 28.66
CA ASN A 72 -83.60 -27.09 29.58
C ASN A 72 -84.55 -26.01 30.13
N PRO A 73 -85.56 -25.61 29.35
CA PRO A 73 -86.37 -24.42 29.63
C PRO A 73 -87.18 -24.51 30.92
N GLN A 74 -87.50 -25.73 31.38
CA GLN A 74 -88.25 -25.98 32.61
C GLN A 74 -87.36 -26.39 33.80
N ASN A 75 -86.04 -26.27 33.68
CA ASN A 75 -85.06 -26.65 34.71
C ASN A 75 -85.23 -28.08 35.25
N TYR A 76 -85.61 -29.04 34.40
CA TYR A 76 -85.79 -30.43 34.79
C TYR A 76 -84.54 -31.00 35.48
N SER A 77 -84.75 -31.67 36.61
CA SER A 77 -83.76 -32.59 37.17
C SER A 77 -83.76 -33.87 36.33
N LEU A 78 -82.62 -34.23 35.77
CA LEU A 78 -82.48 -35.38 34.90
C LEU A 78 -82.11 -36.62 35.70
N LYS A 79 -82.54 -37.79 35.22
CA LYS A 79 -82.05 -39.07 35.76
C LYS A 79 -80.60 -39.27 35.38
N MET A 80 -79.78 -39.60 36.37
CA MET A 80 -78.40 -40.04 36.17
C MET A 80 -78.34 -41.58 36.22
N PRO A 81 -77.31 -42.21 35.65
CA PRO A 81 -77.08 -43.63 35.88
C PRO A 81 -76.85 -43.92 37.37
N GLU A 82 -77.56 -44.90 37.93
CA GLU A 82 -77.38 -45.41 39.31
C GLU A 82 -76.83 -46.86 39.26
N GLY A 83 -75.98 -47.24 40.22
CA GLY A 83 -74.98 -48.33 40.08
C GLY A 83 -75.43 -49.78 39.77
N THR A 84 -74.45 -50.53 39.23
CA THR A 84 -74.29 -51.97 38.89
C THR A 84 -75.51 -52.76 38.35
N GLY A 85 -75.50 -53.04 37.03
CA GLY A 85 -75.89 -54.38 36.55
C GLY A 85 -77.09 -54.56 35.62
N THR A 86 -77.83 -53.53 35.18
CA THR A 86 -78.86 -53.66 34.12
C THR A 86 -79.14 -52.33 33.44
N TYR A 87 -79.43 -52.36 32.12
CA TYR A 87 -79.68 -51.19 31.26
C TYR A 87 -80.55 -50.11 31.91
N THR A 88 -79.95 -48.94 32.11
CA THR A 88 -80.68 -47.70 31.93
C THR A 88 -80.18 -47.12 30.61
N ASP A 89 -81.06 -46.98 29.64
CA ASP A 89 -80.91 -46.36 28.31
C ASP A 89 -80.40 -44.90 28.32
N ILE A 90 -79.99 -44.39 29.49
CA ILE A 90 -79.45 -43.04 29.74
C ILE A 90 -78.11 -42.83 29.03
N ILE A 91 -77.21 -43.81 29.02
CA ILE A 91 -75.95 -43.71 28.28
C ILE A 91 -75.55 -45.09 27.75
N MET A 92 -75.29 -45.14 26.44
CA MET A 92 -74.92 -46.36 25.74
C MET A 92 -73.65 -46.14 24.92
N PHE A 93 -72.79 -47.16 24.90
CA PHE A 93 -71.64 -47.24 24.02
C PHE A 93 -71.88 -48.34 22.98
N GLU A 94 -71.08 -48.35 21.90
CA GLU A 94 -71.13 -49.44 20.93
C GLU A 94 -70.80 -50.78 21.60
N SER A 95 -71.35 -51.88 21.06
CA SER A 95 -71.23 -53.22 21.66
C SER A 95 -69.80 -53.73 21.79
N GLU A 96 -68.85 -53.13 21.06
CA GLU A 96 -67.42 -53.48 21.08
C GLU A 96 -66.61 -52.71 22.13
N VAL A 97 -67.24 -51.76 22.83
CA VAL A 97 -66.63 -50.99 23.91
C VAL A 97 -66.93 -51.65 25.24
N GLU A 98 -65.91 -52.28 25.82
CA GLU A 98 -65.95 -52.92 27.13
C GLU A 98 -65.35 -52.05 28.25
N GLY A 99 -65.92 -52.12 29.45
CA GLY A 99 -65.35 -51.52 30.66
C GLY A 99 -63.98 -52.08 31.05
N THR A 100 -63.29 -51.40 31.97
CA THR A 100 -61.96 -51.77 32.49
C THR A 100 -61.94 -53.16 33.15
N GLY A 101 -63.03 -53.56 33.81
CA GLY A 101 -63.21 -54.90 34.40
C GLY A 101 -63.72 -55.98 33.43
N GLY A 102 -63.93 -55.67 32.15
CA GLY A 102 -64.63 -56.52 31.17
C GLY A 102 -66.16 -56.35 31.24
N GLY A 103 -66.86 -56.67 30.15
CA GLY A 103 -68.30 -56.41 30.01
C GLY A 103 -68.61 -54.94 29.69
N ILE A 104 -69.86 -54.50 29.85
CA ILE A 104 -70.30 -53.14 29.50
C ILE A 104 -69.61 -52.06 30.38
N PRO A 105 -69.34 -50.84 29.86
CA PRO A 105 -68.75 -49.76 30.64
C PRO A 105 -69.61 -49.38 31.86
N VAL A 106 -68.97 -49.20 33.01
CA VAL A 106 -69.63 -49.02 34.31
C VAL A 106 -69.51 -47.58 34.79
N HIS A 107 -70.66 -46.96 35.12
CA HIS A 107 -70.69 -45.64 35.75
C HIS A 107 -69.97 -45.66 37.12
N GLY A 108 -69.14 -44.64 37.36
CA GLY A 108 -68.26 -44.52 38.53
C GLY A 108 -66.89 -45.20 38.39
N THR A 109 -66.74 -46.18 37.49
CA THR A 109 -65.47 -46.89 37.25
C THR A 109 -64.83 -46.51 35.92
N ASP A 110 -65.59 -46.55 34.82
CA ASP A 110 -65.10 -46.29 33.47
C ASP A 110 -65.43 -44.88 32.99
N TYR A 111 -66.61 -44.40 33.37
CA TYR A 111 -67.06 -43.04 33.11
C TYR A 111 -67.93 -42.56 34.28
N GLU A 112 -68.14 -41.26 34.40
CA GLU A 112 -69.07 -40.65 35.34
C GLU A 112 -69.89 -39.61 34.60
N LEU A 113 -71.21 -39.80 34.51
CA LEU A 113 -72.15 -38.80 34.01
C LEU A 113 -72.82 -38.10 35.18
N LYS A 114 -72.73 -36.78 35.24
CA LYS A 114 -73.26 -35.96 36.33
C LYS A 114 -73.95 -34.70 35.81
N GLN A 115 -75.15 -34.41 36.33
CA GLN A 115 -75.78 -33.11 36.16
C GLN A 115 -75.15 -32.11 37.11
N ILE A 116 -74.53 -31.08 36.53
CA ILE A 116 -73.86 -30.02 37.29
C ILE A 116 -74.89 -28.98 37.74
N ASN A 117 -75.81 -28.61 36.85
CA ASN A 117 -76.95 -27.74 37.11
C ASN A 117 -78.04 -27.97 36.03
N SER A 118 -79.11 -27.16 36.03
CA SER A 118 -80.21 -27.34 35.08
C SER A 118 -79.79 -27.21 33.61
N VAL A 119 -78.68 -26.54 33.29
CA VAL A 119 -78.24 -26.25 31.92
C VAL A 119 -76.91 -26.92 31.53
N ALA A 120 -76.38 -27.85 32.33
CA ALA A 120 -75.10 -28.51 32.05
C ALA A 120 -74.98 -29.92 32.61
N LEU A 121 -74.46 -30.83 31.79
CA LEU A 121 -73.98 -32.16 32.17
C LEU A 121 -72.46 -32.24 31.97
N GLU A 122 -71.79 -32.98 32.84
CA GLU A 122 -70.39 -33.36 32.71
C GLU A 122 -70.31 -34.87 32.54
N LEU A 123 -69.69 -35.32 31.46
CA LEU A 123 -69.29 -36.70 31.23
C LEU A 123 -67.78 -36.81 31.43
N THR A 124 -67.36 -37.48 32.50
CA THR A 124 -65.96 -37.75 32.77
C THR A 124 -65.61 -39.16 32.30
N TYR A 125 -64.66 -39.31 31.39
CA TYR A 125 -64.05 -40.61 31.09
C TYR A 125 -62.86 -40.81 32.02
N LYS A 126 -62.76 -41.98 32.65
CA LYS A 126 -61.67 -42.30 33.57
C LYS A 126 -60.39 -42.66 32.82
N ASP A 127 -59.25 -42.25 33.34
CA ASP A 127 -57.94 -42.45 32.70
C ASP A 127 -57.64 -43.92 32.37
N GLU A 128 -57.88 -44.86 33.29
CA GLU A 128 -57.70 -46.30 33.05
C GLU A 128 -58.60 -46.84 31.92
N PHE A 129 -59.81 -46.31 31.78
CA PHE A 129 -60.71 -46.67 30.68
C PHE A 129 -60.23 -46.07 29.35
N LEU A 130 -59.76 -44.83 29.34
CA LEU A 130 -59.15 -44.21 28.17
C LEU A 130 -57.89 -44.96 27.74
N LYS A 131 -57.04 -45.35 28.68
CA LYS A 131 -55.80 -46.08 28.42
C LYS A 131 -56.04 -47.42 27.71
N LYS A 132 -57.14 -48.12 28.04
CA LYS A 132 -57.55 -49.37 27.38
C LYS A 132 -57.78 -49.18 25.87
N TYR A 133 -58.26 -48.00 25.46
CA TYR A 133 -58.63 -47.68 24.07
C TYR A 133 -57.69 -46.69 23.40
N GLU A 134 -56.50 -46.50 23.95
CA GLU A 134 -55.46 -45.67 23.37
C GLU A 134 -55.14 -46.10 21.92
N TRP A 135 -54.48 -45.23 21.14
CA TRP A 135 -54.22 -45.42 19.71
C TRP A 135 -55.49 -45.35 18.83
N GLY A 136 -56.59 -44.85 19.40
CA GLY A 136 -57.89 -44.77 18.73
C GLY A 136 -58.43 -46.13 18.31
N LEU A 137 -58.19 -47.16 19.15
CA LEU A 137 -58.56 -48.54 18.85
C LEU A 137 -60.06 -48.70 18.59
N GLN A 138 -60.91 -48.00 19.37
CA GLN A 138 -62.36 -48.07 19.25
C GLN A 138 -63.05 -46.72 19.28
N ASN A 139 -64.30 -46.72 18.81
CA ASN A 139 -65.20 -45.58 18.85
C ASN A 139 -65.78 -45.40 20.27
N LEU A 140 -65.33 -44.38 21.00
CA LEU A 140 -65.79 -44.09 22.37
C LEU A 140 -66.98 -43.13 22.43
N SER A 141 -67.61 -42.86 21.28
CA SER A 141 -68.78 -41.98 21.18
C SER A 141 -69.93 -42.54 22.01
N PRO A 142 -70.44 -41.79 23.00
CA PRO A 142 -71.60 -42.21 23.76
C PRO A 142 -72.88 -41.81 23.01
N THR A 143 -73.95 -42.55 23.22
CA THR A 143 -75.32 -42.09 22.98
C THR A 143 -75.97 -41.84 24.33
N ILE A 144 -76.25 -40.58 24.64
CA ILE A 144 -76.82 -40.16 25.93
C ILE A 144 -78.29 -39.80 25.73
N THR A 145 -79.19 -40.49 26.39
CA THR A 145 -80.64 -40.25 26.34
C THR A 145 -81.10 -39.52 27.60
N PHE A 146 -81.86 -38.44 27.44
CA PHE A 146 -82.27 -37.59 28.55
C PHE A 146 -83.66 -37.95 29.04
N TYR A 147 -83.76 -38.30 30.33
CA TYR A 147 -85.03 -38.52 31.03
C TYR A 147 -85.17 -37.53 32.19
N ASN A 148 -86.37 -37.00 32.44
CA ASN A 148 -86.65 -36.33 33.73
C ASN A 148 -86.80 -37.37 34.86
N LYS A 149 -86.82 -36.91 36.11
CA LYS A 149 -86.99 -37.78 37.30
C LYS A 149 -88.26 -38.63 37.26
N GLU A 150 -89.31 -38.16 36.61
CA GLU A 150 -90.60 -38.85 36.46
C GLU A 150 -90.56 -39.94 35.37
N GLY A 151 -89.52 -39.99 34.53
CA GLY A 151 -89.30 -41.02 33.51
C GLY A 151 -89.74 -40.67 32.09
N ARG A 152 -90.05 -39.40 31.80
CA ARG A 152 -90.31 -38.91 30.45
C ARG A 152 -89.00 -38.72 29.68
N GLU A 153 -88.93 -39.32 28.50
CA GLU A 153 -87.83 -39.18 27.54
C GLU A 153 -87.94 -37.88 26.73
N PHE A 154 -86.82 -37.20 26.51
CA PHE A 154 -86.73 -36.00 25.67
C PHE A 154 -86.03 -36.23 24.32
N GLY A 155 -85.12 -37.22 24.26
CA GLY A 155 -84.31 -37.56 23.09
C GLY A 155 -82.87 -37.89 23.46
N SER A 156 -82.04 -38.22 22.46
CA SER A 156 -80.65 -38.63 22.64
C SER A 156 -79.65 -37.72 21.93
N HIS A 157 -78.42 -37.66 22.45
CA HIS A 157 -77.30 -36.92 21.88
C HIS A 157 -76.07 -37.80 21.75
N THR A 158 -75.33 -37.67 20.65
CA THR A 158 -74.06 -38.37 20.42
C THR A 158 -73.02 -37.43 19.82
N PHE A 159 -71.74 -37.70 20.08
CA PHE A 159 -70.61 -36.95 19.54
C PHE A 159 -69.42 -37.87 19.32
N LYS A 160 -68.63 -37.58 18.29
CA LYS A 160 -67.50 -38.41 17.89
C LYS A 160 -66.31 -38.27 18.83
N LEU A 161 -65.95 -39.36 19.52
CA LEU A 161 -64.81 -39.39 20.45
C LEU A 161 -63.95 -40.65 20.30
N ARG A 162 -62.63 -40.49 20.43
CA ARG A 162 -61.65 -41.58 20.58
C ARG A 162 -60.62 -41.22 21.66
N SER A 163 -60.05 -42.23 22.32
CA SER A 163 -58.83 -42.04 23.13
C SER A 163 -57.61 -42.20 22.22
N ASN A 164 -56.88 -41.12 21.98
CA ASN A 164 -55.67 -41.15 21.19
C ASN A 164 -54.79 -39.93 21.47
N THR A 165 -53.58 -40.16 21.98
CA THR A 165 -52.62 -39.12 22.32
C THR A 165 -51.82 -38.71 21.08
N PRO A 166 -51.81 -37.41 20.71
CA PRO A 166 -51.04 -36.93 19.56
C PRO A 166 -49.57 -37.34 19.62
N PRO A 167 -48.95 -37.67 18.47
CA PRO A 167 -47.53 -37.97 18.43
C PRO A 167 -46.65 -36.83 18.97
N PRO A 168 -45.44 -37.13 19.51
CA PRO A 168 -44.53 -36.09 20.01
C PRO A 168 -44.08 -35.09 18.94
N ASP A 169 -43.92 -33.84 19.34
CA ASP A 169 -43.45 -32.77 18.46
C ASP A 169 -41.96 -32.90 18.10
N ILE A 170 -41.60 -32.39 16.91
CA ILE A 170 -40.20 -32.26 16.48
C ILE A 170 -39.51 -31.19 17.33
N THR A 171 -38.47 -31.60 18.06
CA THR A 171 -37.73 -30.73 18.99
C THR A 171 -36.80 -29.77 18.24
N ASN A 172 -35.90 -30.31 17.42
CA ASN A 172 -34.96 -29.57 16.59
C ASN A 172 -34.81 -30.18 15.19
N ILE A 173 -34.33 -29.35 14.25
CA ILE A 173 -33.89 -29.82 12.94
C ILE A 173 -32.54 -29.19 12.64
N THR A 174 -31.49 -30.00 12.61
CA THR A 174 -30.14 -29.55 12.21
C THR A 174 -29.92 -29.90 10.74
N VAL A 175 -29.42 -28.95 9.95
CA VAL A 175 -29.07 -29.20 8.54
C VAL A 175 -27.61 -29.63 8.47
N CYS A 176 -27.38 -30.83 7.93
CA CYS A 176 -26.06 -31.43 7.75
C CYS A 176 -25.87 -31.79 6.27
N LYS A 177 -24.82 -32.57 5.94
CA LYS A 177 -24.61 -33.09 4.58
C LYS A 177 -24.25 -34.57 4.56
N THR A 178 -24.38 -35.21 3.40
CA THR A 178 -23.88 -36.57 3.18
C THR A 178 -22.36 -36.59 3.09
N ALA A 179 -21.74 -37.66 3.58
CA ALA A 179 -20.30 -37.90 3.40
C ALA A 179 -19.92 -38.31 1.97
N ALA A 180 -20.88 -38.80 1.18
CA ALA A 180 -20.67 -39.24 -0.20
C ALA A 180 -20.80 -38.08 -1.21
N SER A 181 -20.02 -38.15 -2.30
CA SER A 181 -20.07 -37.21 -3.42
C SER A 181 -21.08 -37.67 -4.50
N PRO A 182 -21.89 -36.79 -5.10
CA PRO A 182 -22.03 -35.37 -4.76
C PRO A 182 -22.68 -35.19 -3.37
N GLU A 183 -22.16 -34.24 -2.59
CA GLU A 183 -22.66 -33.94 -1.24
C GLU A 183 -24.09 -33.39 -1.33
N LYS A 184 -25.04 -33.96 -0.58
CA LYS A 184 -26.43 -33.49 -0.49
C LYS A 184 -26.78 -33.07 0.92
N TYR A 185 -27.70 -32.13 1.08
CA TYR A 185 -28.17 -31.72 2.41
C TYR A 185 -28.96 -32.85 3.08
N VAL A 186 -28.79 -32.98 4.40
CA VAL A 186 -29.48 -33.94 5.26
C VAL A 186 -30.18 -33.17 6.36
N LEU A 187 -31.49 -33.40 6.54
CA LEU A 187 -32.24 -32.88 7.68
C LEU A 187 -32.16 -33.89 8.83
N CYS A 188 -31.48 -33.52 9.91
CA CYS A 188 -31.41 -34.32 11.15
C CYS A 188 -32.57 -33.90 12.05
N ILE A 189 -33.64 -34.69 12.08
CA ILE A 189 -34.93 -34.38 12.70
C ILE A 189 -34.98 -35.05 14.07
N GLY A 190 -34.87 -34.28 15.14
CA GLY A 190 -34.83 -34.79 16.51
C GLY A 190 -36.18 -34.77 17.20
N PHE A 191 -36.44 -35.81 17.98
CA PHE A 191 -37.60 -35.96 18.86
C PHE A 191 -37.14 -36.16 20.31
N ASP A 192 -37.96 -35.78 21.28
CA ASP A 192 -37.63 -36.01 22.69
C ASP A 192 -37.67 -37.53 22.99
N PRO A 193 -36.53 -38.16 23.32
CA PRO A 193 -36.46 -39.60 23.55
C PRO A 193 -37.25 -40.04 24.79
N ASN A 194 -37.50 -39.15 25.76
CA ASN A 194 -38.32 -39.49 26.93
C ASN A 194 -39.80 -39.59 26.54
N LYS A 195 -40.27 -38.70 25.65
CA LYS A 195 -41.63 -38.74 25.10
C LYS A 195 -41.85 -39.96 24.22
N LEU A 196 -40.86 -40.35 23.42
CA LEU A 196 -40.95 -41.57 22.60
C LEU A 196 -40.99 -42.86 23.46
N LYS A 197 -40.34 -42.86 24.62
CA LYS A 197 -40.31 -43.99 25.56
C LYS A 197 -41.48 -44.03 26.53
N GLU A 198 -42.35 -43.04 26.50
CA GLU A 198 -43.50 -42.97 27.39
C GLU A 198 -44.33 -44.25 27.22
N LYS A 199 -44.69 -44.89 28.33
CA LYS A 199 -45.39 -46.17 28.33
C LYS A 199 -46.82 -46.01 28.80
N ILE A 200 -47.68 -46.87 28.26
CA ILE A 200 -49.03 -47.08 28.77
C ILE A 200 -49.04 -48.37 29.61
N GLY A 201 -49.38 -48.26 30.89
CA GLY A 201 -49.28 -49.36 31.83
C GLY A 201 -47.84 -49.88 32.01
N SER A 202 -47.67 -51.21 32.10
CA SER A 202 -46.37 -51.83 32.43
C SER A 202 -45.51 -52.25 31.23
N SER A 203 -46.03 -52.29 30.00
CA SER A 203 -45.31 -52.89 28.85
C SER A 203 -45.29 -52.08 27.55
N ASP A 204 -46.41 -51.53 27.10
CA ASP A 204 -46.53 -50.95 25.75
C ASP A 204 -46.11 -49.48 25.68
N LEU A 205 -45.57 -49.05 24.53
CA LEU A 205 -45.23 -47.64 24.28
C LEU A 205 -46.49 -46.84 23.91
N LEU A 206 -46.63 -45.66 24.52
CA LEU A 206 -47.76 -44.74 24.31
C LEU A 206 -47.92 -44.34 22.84
N HIS A 207 -46.82 -44.20 22.10
CA HIS A 207 -46.83 -43.77 20.71
C HIS A 207 -46.42 -44.88 19.73
N LYS A 208 -46.72 -46.15 20.05
CA LYS A 208 -46.39 -47.29 19.19
C LYS A 208 -47.10 -47.27 17.83
N ASP A 209 -48.12 -46.43 17.69
CA ASP A 209 -48.96 -46.20 16.54
C ASP A 209 -48.46 -45.09 15.60
N ILE A 210 -47.30 -44.47 15.87
CA ILE A 210 -46.65 -43.58 14.90
C ILE A 210 -46.42 -44.34 13.58
N LYS A 211 -46.91 -43.76 12.48
CA LYS A 211 -46.95 -44.43 11.17
C LYS A 211 -46.18 -43.71 10.08
N LYS A 212 -46.15 -42.38 10.10
CA LYS A 212 -45.56 -41.59 9.01
C LYS A 212 -44.99 -40.26 9.45
N ILE A 213 -44.03 -39.76 8.69
CA ILE A 213 -43.56 -38.38 8.69
C ILE A 213 -43.93 -37.73 7.36
N ASN A 214 -44.48 -36.52 7.42
CA ASN A 214 -44.74 -35.70 6.26
C ASN A 214 -43.59 -34.69 6.09
N ILE A 215 -43.00 -34.61 4.89
CA ILE A 215 -41.94 -33.65 4.55
C ILE A 215 -42.36 -32.98 3.24
N ASN A 216 -42.66 -31.67 3.28
CA ASN A 216 -43.18 -30.89 2.15
C ASN A 216 -44.35 -31.58 1.43
N ASN A 217 -45.36 -32.02 2.19
CA ASN A 217 -46.55 -32.72 1.72
C ASN A 217 -46.29 -34.14 1.18
N THR A 218 -45.05 -34.63 1.21
CA THR A 218 -44.73 -36.02 0.86
C THR A 218 -44.73 -36.88 2.11
N GLU A 219 -45.47 -37.99 2.09
CA GLU A 219 -45.59 -38.90 3.23
C GLU A 219 -44.54 -40.02 3.15
N TYR A 220 -43.83 -40.24 4.25
CA TYR A 220 -42.87 -41.32 4.40
C TYR A 220 -43.25 -42.21 5.59
N ALA A 221 -43.33 -43.52 5.36
CA ALA A 221 -43.60 -44.46 6.44
C ALA A 221 -42.44 -44.53 7.43
N ILE A 222 -42.74 -44.44 8.72
CA ILE A 222 -41.82 -44.63 9.83
C ILE A 222 -42.53 -45.44 10.92
N LYS A 223 -41.79 -46.23 11.69
CA LYS A 223 -42.34 -47.01 12.81
C LYS A 223 -41.49 -46.80 14.04
N LEU A 224 -42.10 -46.56 15.19
CA LEU A 224 -41.35 -46.51 16.46
C LEU A 224 -40.73 -47.87 16.76
N ASN A 225 -39.43 -47.91 17.08
CA ASN A 225 -38.73 -49.16 17.38
C ASN A 225 -39.20 -49.73 18.75
N SER A 226 -38.97 -51.03 19.00
CA SER A 226 -39.41 -51.68 20.24
C SER A 226 -38.78 -51.11 21.52
N ALA A 227 -37.65 -50.41 21.42
CA ALA A 227 -36.97 -49.75 22.55
C ALA A 227 -37.53 -48.35 22.85
N GLY A 228 -38.39 -47.81 21.99
CA GLY A 228 -38.95 -46.46 22.10
C GLY A 228 -37.92 -45.34 21.92
N ASP A 229 -36.75 -45.64 21.34
CA ASP A 229 -35.62 -44.71 21.30
C ASP A 229 -35.16 -44.33 19.90
N GLY A 230 -35.98 -44.63 18.90
CA GLY A 230 -35.73 -44.35 17.50
C GLY A 230 -36.81 -44.90 16.59
N PHE A 231 -36.62 -44.73 15.28
CA PHE A 231 -37.59 -45.13 14.27
C PHE A 231 -36.96 -46.09 13.27
N ASP A 232 -37.72 -47.12 12.92
CA ASP A 232 -37.45 -47.99 11.78
C ASP A 232 -38.10 -47.41 10.52
N THR A 233 -37.37 -47.46 9.42
CA THR A 233 -37.82 -46.96 8.11
C THR A 233 -37.28 -47.85 7.00
N THR A 234 -38.10 -48.04 5.97
CA THR A 234 -37.73 -48.82 4.78
C THR A 234 -37.39 -47.93 3.58
N ASN A 235 -37.55 -46.60 3.72
CA ASN A 235 -37.34 -45.67 2.63
C ASN A 235 -35.85 -45.24 2.56
N SER A 236 -35.25 -45.39 1.38
CA SER A 236 -33.84 -45.08 1.12
C SER A 236 -33.44 -43.61 1.31
N ASN A 237 -34.40 -42.69 1.43
CA ASN A 237 -34.12 -41.28 1.75
C ASN A 237 -33.71 -41.10 3.21
N PHE A 238 -34.06 -42.03 4.11
CA PHE A 238 -33.54 -42.02 5.47
C PHE A 238 -32.25 -42.84 5.50
N ILE A 239 -31.17 -42.19 5.94
CA ILE A 239 -29.82 -42.74 5.88
C ILE A 239 -29.26 -43.00 7.28
N SER A 240 -28.24 -43.84 7.36
CA SER A 240 -27.51 -44.05 8.63
C SER A 240 -26.82 -42.75 9.06
N LYS A 241 -26.81 -42.48 10.35
CA LYS A 241 -26.05 -41.39 10.96
C LYS A 241 -24.56 -41.38 10.56
N THR A 242 -23.98 -42.54 10.31
CA THR A 242 -22.57 -42.69 9.89
C THR A 242 -22.30 -42.14 8.48
N ALA A 243 -23.35 -41.93 7.68
CA ALA A 243 -23.25 -41.32 6.35
C ALA A 243 -23.46 -39.80 6.37
N VAL A 244 -23.61 -39.19 7.55
CA VAL A 244 -23.91 -37.76 7.75
C VAL A 244 -22.74 -37.07 8.44
N VAL A 245 -22.35 -35.91 7.92
CA VAL A 245 -21.28 -35.05 8.47
C VAL A 245 -21.75 -33.60 8.55
N PRO A 246 -21.13 -32.75 9.40
CA PRO A 246 -21.42 -31.31 9.42
C PRO A 246 -21.15 -30.66 8.06
N ILE A 247 -21.84 -29.56 7.76
CA ILE A 247 -21.69 -28.87 6.46
C ILE A 247 -20.26 -28.32 6.28
N SER A 248 -19.72 -27.72 7.34
CA SER A 248 -18.34 -27.24 7.48
C SER A 248 -17.83 -27.49 8.90
N SER A 249 -16.55 -27.20 9.16
CA SER A 249 -15.95 -27.27 10.51
C SER A 249 -16.66 -26.37 11.53
N ASP A 250 -17.28 -25.29 11.07
CA ASP A 250 -17.90 -24.25 11.91
C ASP A 250 -19.42 -24.43 12.05
N SER A 251 -19.98 -25.46 11.41
CA SER A 251 -21.41 -25.77 11.48
C SER A 251 -21.74 -26.57 12.73
N ASP A 252 -23.02 -26.55 13.14
CA ASP A 252 -23.50 -27.39 14.24
C ASP A 252 -23.12 -28.87 14.04
N PRO A 253 -22.67 -29.57 15.09
CA PRO A 253 -22.31 -30.98 14.99
C PRO A 253 -23.55 -31.82 14.63
N VAL A 254 -23.33 -32.92 13.90
CA VAL A 254 -24.41 -33.86 13.56
C VAL A 254 -25.01 -34.41 14.86
N PRO A 255 -26.33 -34.21 15.12
CA PRO A 255 -26.98 -34.76 16.31
C PRO A 255 -26.78 -36.28 16.38
N GLN A 256 -26.26 -36.78 17.50
CA GLN A 256 -25.98 -38.21 17.73
C GLN A 256 -26.93 -38.87 18.73
N GLU A 257 -27.91 -38.10 19.21
CA GLU A 257 -28.84 -38.52 20.24
C GLU A 257 -29.83 -39.59 19.74
N LYS A 258 -30.45 -40.31 20.68
CA LYS A 258 -31.53 -41.26 20.39
C LYS A 258 -32.75 -40.48 19.90
N GLY A 259 -33.56 -41.07 19.02
CA GLY A 259 -34.77 -40.43 18.48
C GLY A 259 -34.52 -39.45 17.32
N VAL A 260 -33.41 -39.55 16.58
CA VAL A 260 -33.13 -38.69 15.42
C VAL A 260 -33.34 -39.44 14.10
N LEU A 261 -34.11 -38.85 13.18
CA LEU A 261 -34.23 -39.28 11.78
C LEU A 261 -33.29 -38.46 10.89
N TYR A 262 -32.54 -39.12 10.01
CA TYR A 262 -31.61 -38.46 9.09
C TYR A 262 -32.16 -38.53 7.66
N PHE A 263 -32.86 -37.47 7.24
CA PHE A 263 -33.50 -37.41 5.93
C PHE A 263 -32.57 -36.78 4.88
N LYS A 264 -32.07 -37.58 3.94
CA LYS A 264 -31.30 -37.14 2.78
C LYS A 264 -32.21 -36.44 1.78
N THR A 265 -31.93 -35.15 1.53
CA THR A 265 -32.64 -34.37 0.52
C THR A 265 -32.10 -34.66 -0.89
N ASP A 266 -32.84 -34.21 -1.89
CA ASP A 266 -32.42 -34.20 -3.30
C ASP A 266 -31.47 -33.05 -3.65
N ILE A 267 -31.31 -32.07 -2.76
CA ILE A 267 -30.57 -30.83 -2.96
C ILE A 267 -29.07 -31.03 -2.70
N VAL A 268 -28.26 -30.72 -3.71
CA VAL A 268 -26.80 -30.75 -3.64
C VAL A 268 -26.30 -29.54 -2.83
N VAL A 269 -25.29 -29.75 -1.98
CA VAL A 269 -24.63 -28.67 -1.23
C VAL A 269 -24.07 -27.63 -2.21
N GLY A 270 -24.27 -26.34 -1.93
CA GLY A 270 -23.94 -25.24 -2.87
C GLY A 270 -25.12 -24.76 -3.73
N SER A 271 -26.25 -25.49 -3.76
CA SER A 271 -27.45 -25.09 -4.51
C SER A 271 -28.23 -23.94 -3.86
N ARG A 272 -29.22 -23.41 -4.58
CA ARG A 272 -30.20 -22.43 -4.09
C ARG A 272 -30.87 -22.92 -2.80
N GLN A 273 -31.03 -22.02 -1.82
CA GLN A 273 -31.71 -22.30 -0.57
C GLN A 273 -33.13 -22.88 -0.81
N LYS A 274 -33.46 -23.94 -0.07
CA LYS A 274 -34.75 -24.64 -0.09
C LYS A 274 -35.32 -24.78 1.31
N THR A 275 -36.62 -24.48 1.46
CA THR A 275 -37.39 -24.57 2.70
C THR A 275 -38.21 -25.86 2.76
N TYR A 276 -38.28 -26.48 3.95
CA TYR A 276 -38.98 -27.73 4.26
C TYR A 276 -39.96 -27.54 5.42
N ASN A 277 -41.15 -28.11 5.29
CA ASN A 277 -42.17 -28.21 6.35
C ASN A 277 -42.37 -29.68 6.76
N LEU A 278 -42.33 -29.97 8.07
CA LEU A 278 -42.29 -31.34 8.61
C LEU A 278 -43.26 -31.53 9.78
N TYR A 279 -43.88 -32.70 9.90
CA TYR A 279 -44.66 -33.18 11.06
C TYR A 279 -44.86 -34.70 10.97
N ILE A 280 -45.14 -35.38 12.09
CA ILE A 280 -45.43 -36.82 12.11
C ILE A 280 -46.92 -37.08 12.32
N CYS A 281 -47.39 -38.26 11.92
CA CYS A 281 -48.76 -38.73 12.17
C CYS A 281 -48.80 -40.18 12.62
N ASP A 282 -49.80 -40.51 13.42
CA ASP A 282 -50.13 -41.89 13.82
C ASP A 282 -50.97 -42.65 12.77
N GLU A 283 -51.41 -43.87 13.10
CA GLU A 283 -52.21 -44.74 12.24
C GLU A 283 -53.60 -44.16 11.90
N LYS A 284 -54.19 -43.41 12.83
CA LYS A 284 -55.49 -42.73 12.66
C LYS A 284 -55.33 -41.37 11.97
N GLY A 285 -54.10 -40.93 11.73
CA GLY A 285 -53.78 -39.70 11.04
C GLY A 285 -53.81 -38.47 11.93
N LEU A 286 -53.71 -38.63 13.25
CA LEU A 286 -53.55 -37.53 14.19
C LEU A 286 -52.13 -36.95 14.05
N PRO A 287 -51.98 -35.65 13.77
CA PRO A 287 -50.67 -35.06 13.51
C PRO A 287 -50.01 -34.47 14.77
N SER A 288 -48.67 -34.42 14.78
CA SER A 288 -47.90 -33.51 15.63
C SER A 288 -47.95 -32.07 15.11
N SER A 289 -47.40 -31.12 15.87
CA SER A 289 -47.16 -29.75 15.42
C SER A 289 -46.24 -29.70 14.19
N LYS A 290 -46.46 -28.71 13.31
CA LYS A 290 -45.64 -28.47 12.11
C LYS A 290 -44.37 -27.69 12.43
N LYS A 291 -43.24 -28.11 11.85
CA LYS A 291 -41.92 -27.47 11.97
C LYS A 291 -41.37 -27.08 10.59
N THR A 292 -40.73 -25.92 10.49
CA THR A 292 -40.13 -25.42 9.24
C THR A 292 -38.61 -25.27 9.39
N VAL A 293 -37.84 -25.62 8.35
CA VAL A 293 -36.38 -25.44 8.28
C VAL A 293 -35.94 -25.11 6.85
N SER A 294 -34.87 -24.34 6.68
CA SER A 294 -34.28 -24.05 5.37
C SER A 294 -32.83 -24.51 5.30
N THR A 295 -32.41 -24.97 4.12
CA THR A 295 -30.99 -25.17 3.83
C THR A 295 -30.23 -23.83 3.81
N PRO A 296 -28.90 -23.80 4.00
CA PRO A 296 -28.13 -22.55 3.94
C PRO A 296 -28.22 -21.83 2.59
N SER A 297 -28.14 -20.50 2.62
CA SER A 297 -27.94 -19.67 1.43
C SER A 297 -26.48 -19.68 1.02
N ASN A 298 -26.19 -20.10 -0.21
CA ASN A 298 -24.83 -20.21 -0.74
C ASN A 298 -24.44 -18.96 -1.53
N ILE A 299 -23.12 -18.72 -1.67
CA ILE A 299 -22.59 -17.71 -2.58
C ILE A 299 -22.36 -18.39 -3.94
N PRO A 300 -22.89 -17.85 -5.06
CA PRO A 300 -22.63 -18.40 -6.39
C PRO A 300 -21.15 -18.33 -6.77
N ASP A 301 -20.72 -19.21 -7.67
CA ASP A 301 -19.43 -19.15 -8.32
C ASP A 301 -19.21 -17.78 -8.95
N THR A 302 -17.97 -17.31 -8.89
CA THR A 302 -17.59 -16.00 -9.42
C THR A 302 -17.96 -15.89 -10.89
N ALA A 303 -18.74 -14.84 -11.23
CA ALA A 303 -19.09 -14.57 -12.61
C ALA A 303 -17.85 -14.27 -13.45
N LYS A 304 -17.83 -14.78 -14.68
CA LYS A 304 -16.77 -14.58 -15.66
C LYS A 304 -17.29 -13.80 -16.86
N LEU A 305 -16.40 -13.10 -17.54
CA LEU A 305 -16.68 -12.34 -18.76
C LEU A 305 -15.82 -12.88 -19.89
N TYR A 306 -16.41 -13.03 -21.07
CA TYR A 306 -15.75 -13.58 -22.24
C TYR A 306 -15.95 -12.72 -23.47
N ASP A 307 -14.91 -12.66 -24.28
CA ASP A 307 -14.93 -12.16 -25.65
C ASP A 307 -15.41 -13.27 -26.59
N MET A 308 -16.50 -12.99 -27.32
CA MET A 308 -17.14 -13.91 -28.27
C MET A 308 -16.87 -13.52 -29.73
N THR A 309 -15.97 -12.57 -29.99
CA THR A 309 -15.72 -12.07 -31.35
C THR A 309 -14.82 -12.95 -32.21
N GLY A 310 -14.02 -13.82 -31.58
CA GLY A 310 -13.20 -14.84 -32.25
C GLY A 310 -13.96 -16.13 -32.54
N THR A 311 -13.30 -17.08 -33.22
CA THR A 311 -13.81 -18.46 -33.41
C THR A 311 -13.84 -19.26 -32.11
N THR A 312 -13.07 -18.84 -31.11
CA THR A 312 -13.00 -19.44 -29.77
C THR A 312 -13.29 -18.39 -28.68
N GLN A 313 -14.09 -18.78 -27.69
CA GLN A 313 -14.40 -17.96 -26.52
C GLN A 313 -13.13 -17.70 -25.69
N THR A 314 -12.82 -16.43 -25.42
CA THR A 314 -11.62 -16.02 -24.64
C THR A 314 -12.04 -15.32 -23.35
N GLU A 315 -11.56 -15.79 -22.20
CA GLU A 315 -11.88 -15.16 -20.90
C GLU A 315 -11.18 -13.79 -20.76
N ILE A 316 -11.95 -12.76 -20.43
CA ILE A 316 -11.45 -11.44 -20.07
C ILE A 316 -11.16 -11.44 -18.57
N THR A 317 -9.89 -11.67 -18.22
CA THR A 317 -9.44 -11.84 -16.85
C THR A 317 -9.25 -10.49 -16.12
N SER A 318 -9.00 -10.54 -14.80
CA SER A 318 -8.83 -9.36 -13.95
C SER A 318 -7.58 -8.52 -14.27
N THR A 319 -6.70 -8.98 -15.16
CA THR A 319 -5.54 -8.20 -15.64
C THR A 319 -5.95 -7.08 -16.59
N ALA A 320 -7.19 -7.11 -17.12
CA ALA A 320 -7.74 -6.07 -17.97
C ALA A 320 -8.15 -4.83 -17.14
N THR A 321 -7.20 -3.92 -16.95
CA THR A 321 -7.36 -2.69 -16.16
C THR A 321 -7.53 -1.46 -17.05
N HIS A 322 -7.80 -0.29 -16.45
CA HIS A 322 -7.86 0.96 -17.22
C HIS A 322 -6.57 1.25 -18.01
N SER A 323 -5.39 1.01 -17.40
CA SER A 323 -4.08 1.26 -18.02
C SER A 323 -3.66 0.16 -19.01
N LEU A 324 -4.24 -1.04 -18.88
CA LEU A 324 -4.01 -2.17 -19.78
C LEU A 324 -5.33 -2.87 -20.11
N PRO A 325 -6.20 -2.23 -20.92
CA PRO A 325 -7.51 -2.79 -21.23
C PRO A 325 -7.42 -3.97 -22.20
N TYR A 326 -8.37 -4.90 -22.12
CA TYR A 326 -8.51 -5.97 -23.09
C TYR A 326 -8.97 -5.39 -24.43
N THR A 327 -8.16 -5.50 -25.48
CA THR A 327 -8.43 -4.88 -26.78
C THR A 327 -9.14 -5.85 -27.72
N ILE A 328 -10.30 -5.44 -28.23
CA ILE A 328 -11.06 -6.14 -29.27
C ILE A 328 -10.95 -5.33 -30.55
N ALA A 329 -10.19 -5.86 -31.52
CA ALA A 329 -10.09 -5.24 -32.84
C ALA A 329 -11.07 -5.88 -33.82
N TYR A 330 -11.95 -5.08 -34.40
CA TYR A 330 -13.03 -5.53 -35.31
C TYR A 330 -12.86 -4.94 -36.71
N LYS A 331 -13.13 -5.70 -37.77
CA LYS A 331 -13.08 -5.19 -39.17
C LYS A 331 -14.48 -5.04 -39.75
N ASN A 332 -15.23 -6.13 -39.72
CA ASN A 332 -16.65 -6.18 -40.03
C ASN A 332 -17.39 -6.77 -38.84
N ILE A 333 -18.48 -6.16 -38.41
CA ILE A 333 -19.34 -6.68 -37.35
C ILE A 333 -20.67 -7.04 -37.98
N ILE A 334 -20.98 -8.33 -38.06
CA ILE A 334 -22.29 -8.81 -38.51
C ILE A 334 -23.30 -8.39 -37.43
N GLY A 335 -24.26 -7.52 -37.76
CA GLY A 335 -25.26 -7.01 -36.82
C GLY A 335 -24.88 -5.75 -36.00
N GLY A 336 -23.74 -5.12 -36.29
CA GLY A 336 -23.39 -3.79 -35.75
C GLY A 336 -23.00 -3.71 -34.26
N THR A 337 -22.85 -4.84 -33.57
CA THR A 337 -22.50 -4.92 -32.15
C THR A 337 -21.40 -5.96 -31.87
N ILE A 338 -20.46 -5.62 -30.98
CA ILE A 338 -19.46 -6.54 -30.42
C ILE A 338 -20.12 -7.37 -29.33
N GLN A 339 -20.05 -8.69 -29.45
CA GLN A 339 -20.66 -9.62 -28.50
C GLN A 339 -19.63 -10.07 -27.46
N LEU A 340 -19.99 -9.85 -26.19
CA LEU A 340 -19.37 -10.43 -25.02
C LEU A 340 -20.38 -11.35 -24.34
N LYS A 341 -19.91 -12.23 -23.45
CA LYS A 341 -20.80 -13.07 -22.64
C LYS A 341 -20.37 -13.02 -21.18
N ALA A 342 -21.29 -12.74 -20.28
CA ALA A 342 -21.07 -12.88 -18.85
C ALA A 342 -21.84 -14.10 -18.33
N GLU A 343 -21.18 -15.00 -17.58
CA GLU A 343 -21.79 -16.23 -17.09
C GLU A 343 -21.21 -16.71 -15.76
N THR A 344 -21.99 -17.51 -15.04
CA THR A 344 -21.58 -18.27 -13.85
C THR A 344 -21.94 -19.75 -14.06
N THR A 345 -21.12 -20.64 -13.50
CA THR A 345 -21.38 -22.08 -13.50
C THR A 345 -22.46 -22.49 -12.50
N THR A 346 -22.83 -21.62 -11.56
CA THR A 346 -23.87 -21.91 -10.57
C THR A 346 -25.26 -21.87 -11.19
N THR A 347 -25.86 -23.05 -11.33
CA THR A 347 -27.22 -23.21 -11.88
C THR A 347 -28.24 -22.47 -11.01
N GLY A 348 -29.07 -21.63 -11.63
CA GLY A 348 -30.12 -20.85 -10.96
C GLY A 348 -29.67 -19.52 -10.37
N ALA A 349 -28.36 -19.23 -10.36
CA ALA A 349 -27.86 -17.87 -10.16
C ALA A 349 -28.02 -17.08 -11.47
N VAL A 350 -28.07 -15.75 -11.34
CA VAL A 350 -28.26 -14.77 -12.40
C VAL A 350 -27.11 -13.77 -12.38
N ILE A 351 -26.78 -13.19 -13.52
CA ILE A 351 -25.75 -12.17 -13.65
C ILE A 351 -26.40 -10.79 -13.57
N LYS A 352 -25.88 -9.93 -12.70
CA LYS A 352 -26.23 -8.51 -12.67
C LYS A 352 -25.00 -7.62 -12.74
N GLY A 353 -25.16 -6.43 -13.28
CA GLY A 353 -24.05 -5.51 -13.45
C GLY A 353 -24.42 -4.24 -14.23
N LYS A 354 -23.39 -3.50 -14.62
CA LYS A 354 -23.49 -2.32 -15.47
C LYS A 354 -22.29 -2.21 -16.40
N ILE A 355 -22.51 -1.49 -17.49
CA ILE A 355 -21.53 -1.12 -18.50
C ILE A 355 -21.45 0.40 -18.49
N GLU A 356 -20.24 0.92 -18.46
CA GLU A 356 -19.96 2.35 -18.48
C GLU A 356 -19.00 2.67 -19.63
N LYS A 357 -19.26 3.73 -20.40
CA LYS A 357 -18.46 4.16 -21.54
C LYS A 357 -17.55 5.32 -21.13
N TYR A 358 -16.28 5.29 -21.50
CA TYR A 358 -15.35 6.38 -21.24
C TYR A 358 -15.55 7.52 -22.24
N ASN A 359 -15.67 8.76 -21.75
CA ASN A 359 -15.85 9.95 -22.61
C ASN A 359 -14.57 10.78 -22.83
N GLY A 360 -13.42 10.26 -22.39
CA GLY A 360 -12.13 10.98 -22.41
C GLY A 360 -11.71 11.53 -21.04
N SER A 361 -12.63 11.64 -20.08
CA SER A 361 -12.34 12.08 -18.70
C SER A 361 -12.91 11.15 -17.63
N THR A 362 -14.16 10.69 -17.79
CA THR A 362 -14.83 9.82 -16.81
C THR A 362 -15.65 8.72 -17.50
N TYR A 363 -16.08 7.74 -16.71
CA TYR A 363 -16.97 6.67 -17.15
C TYR A 363 -18.43 7.07 -16.93
N ILE A 364 -19.20 7.08 -18.01
CA ILE A 364 -20.64 7.39 -17.97
C ILE A 364 -21.46 6.09 -18.09
N PRO A 365 -22.55 5.92 -17.34
CA PRO A 365 -23.45 4.77 -17.48
C PRO A 365 -23.92 4.58 -18.93
N TYR A 366 -23.85 3.35 -19.43
CA TYR A 366 -24.23 2.99 -20.80
C TYR A 366 -25.40 2.00 -20.81
N ALA A 367 -25.28 0.87 -20.10
CA ALA A 367 -26.32 -0.15 -20.06
C ALA A 367 -26.22 -0.99 -18.78
N ASP A 368 -27.34 -1.57 -18.35
CA ASP A 368 -27.36 -2.54 -17.24
C ASP A 368 -27.19 -3.96 -17.78
N ILE A 369 -26.61 -4.84 -16.97
CA ILE A 369 -26.47 -6.27 -17.24
C ILE A 369 -27.49 -6.99 -16.36
N ASN A 370 -28.34 -7.81 -16.96
CA ASN A 370 -29.29 -8.66 -16.24
C ASN A 370 -29.62 -9.91 -17.08
N SER A 371 -29.23 -11.10 -16.61
CA SER A 371 -29.50 -12.36 -17.31
C SER A 371 -30.92 -12.91 -17.10
N GLY A 372 -31.79 -12.20 -16.37
CA GLY A 372 -33.14 -12.64 -16.07
C GLY A 372 -33.12 -13.87 -15.18
N SER A 373 -33.56 -15.02 -15.70
CA SER A 373 -33.55 -16.32 -14.99
C SER A 373 -32.40 -17.25 -15.40
N GLN A 374 -31.54 -16.82 -16.34
CA GLN A 374 -30.44 -17.62 -16.88
C GLN A 374 -29.14 -17.38 -16.11
N SER A 375 -28.23 -18.35 -16.12
CA SER A 375 -26.90 -18.23 -15.49
C SER A 375 -25.85 -17.51 -16.35
N GLY A 376 -26.26 -17.00 -17.51
CA GLY A 376 -25.43 -16.14 -18.35
C GLY A 376 -26.26 -15.24 -19.25
N THR A 377 -25.64 -14.16 -19.73
CA THR A 377 -26.24 -13.22 -20.68
C THR A 377 -25.20 -12.73 -21.67
N ASP A 378 -25.65 -12.51 -22.90
CA ASP A 378 -24.89 -11.79 -23.90
C ASP A 378 -24.88 -10.31 -23.56
N ILE A 379 -23.76 -9.66 -23.87
CA ILE A 379 -23.51 -8.23 -23.69
C ILE A 379 -23.13 -7.69 -25.05
N SER A 380 -23.95 -6.79 -25.58
CA SER A 380 -23.71 -6.14 -26.86
C SER A 380 -23.12 -4.75 -26.65
N LEU A 381 -21.89 -4.54 -27.12
CA LEU A 381 -21.27 -3.22 -27.19
C LEU A 381 -21.45 -2.65 -28.60
N PRO A 382 -21.93 -1.41 -28.76
CA PRO A 382 -22.21 -0.85 -30.08
C PRO A 382 -20.90 -0.66 -30.85
N LYS A 383 -20.95 -0.86 -32.17
CA LYS A 383 -19.84 -0.44 -33.05
C LYS A 383 -19.54 1.04 -32.81
N PRO A 384 -18.29 1.43 -32.49
CA PRO A 384 -17.88 2.82 -32.46
C PRO A 384 -18.19 3.55 -33.78
N GLU A 385 -18.71 4.78 -33.69
CA GLU A 385 -18.95 5.64 -34.85
C GLU A 385 -17.63 6.04 -35.53
N SER A 386 -16.57 6.26 -34.73
CA SER A 386 -15.19 6.48 -35.18
C SER A 386 -14.23 6.36 -33.99
N GLY A 387 -13.00 5.91 -34.24
CA GLY A 387 -11.92 5.89 -33.24
C GLY A 387 -11.99 4.76 -32.21
N GLU A 388 -11.11 4.84 -31.20
CA GLU A 388 -11.06 3.88 -30.09
C GLU A 388 -12.11 4.21 -29.02
N VAL A 389 -12.79 3.21 -28.47
CA VAL A 389 -13.75 3.39 -27.37
C VAL A 389 -13.41 2.45 -26.22
N LEU A 390 -13.39 2.96 -25.00
CA LEU A 390 -13.09 2.21 -23.78
C LEU A 390 -14.35 2.03 -22.92
N TYR A 391 -14.62 0.81 -22.47
CA TYR A 391 -15.72 0.46 -21.58
C TYR A 391 -15.20 -0.10 -20.25
N LYS A 392 -15.94 0.17 -19.18
CA LYS A 392 -15.81 -0.46 -17.86
C LYS A 392 -17.04 -1.33 -17.65
N ILE A 393 -16.84 -2.61 -17.38
CA ILE A 393 -17.89 -3.62 -17.21
C ILE A 393 -17.80 -4.13 -15.77
N THR A 394 -18.84 -3.85 -14.98
CA THR A 394 -18.94 -4.25 -13.57
C THR A 394 -20.06 -5.28 -13.43
N PHE A 395 -19.80 -6.48 -12.92
CA PHE A 395 -20.79 -7.57 -12.90
C PHE A 395 -20.57 -8.56 -11.75
N ARG A 396 -21.60 -9.28 -11.33
CA ARG A 396 -21.53 -10.35 -10.31
C ARG A 396 -22.59 -11.42 -10.56
N ALA A 397 -22.41 -12.59 -9.96
CA ALA A 397 -23.45 -13.59 -9.85
C ALA A 397 -24.25 -13.39 -8.56
N GLU A 398 -25.58 -13.39 -8.65
CA GLU A 398 -26.50 -13.28 -7.52
C GLU A 398 -27.83 -13.97 -7.85
N GLY A 399 -28.85 -13.91 -7.00
CA GLY A 399 -30.16 -14.51 -7.30
C GLY A 399 -30.97 -14.81 -6.05
N GLU A 400 -32.26 -15.09 -6.23
CA GLU A 400 -33.14 -15.44 -5.11
C GLU A 400 -32.68 -16.75 -4.45
N GLY A 401 -32.53 -16.77 -3.13
CA GLY A 401 -32.01 -17.93 -2.39
C GLY A 401 -30.49 -18.15 -2.50
N PHE A 402 -29.77 -17.14 -3.01
CA PHE A 402 -28.31 -17.03 -2.95
C PHE A 402 -27.89 -15.76 -2.22
N THR A 403 -26.74 -15.81 -1.57
CA THR A 403 -26.04 -14.62 -1.07
C THR A 403 -25.26 -14.02 -2.24
N PRO A 404 -25.42 -12.72 -2.60
CA PRO A 404 -24.75 -12.15 -3.75
C PRO A 404 -23.22 -12.29 -3.71
N GLY A 405 -22.60 -12.65 -4.83
CA GLY A 405 -21.15 -12.68 -4.98
C GLY A 405 -20.54 -11.28 -5.05
N ASN A 406 -19.21 -11.24 -5.02
CA ASN A 406 -18.46 -9.98 -5.16
C ASN A 406 -18.53 -9.43 -6.60
N PHE A 407 -18.62 -8.10 -6.73
CA PHE A 407 -18.49 -7.44 -8.03
C PHE A 407 -17.11 -7.68 -8.65
N GLN A 408 -17.13 -8.05 -9.92
CA GLN A 408 -15.99 -8.13 -10.82
C GLN A 408 -15.96 -6.87 -11.68
N GLU A 409 -14.77 -6.39 -12.00
CA GLU A 409 -14.56 -5.22 -12.85
C GLU A 409 -13.57 -5.57 -13.97
N ARG A 410 -13.91 -5.20 -15.21
CA ARG A 410 -13.09 -5.43 -16.42
C ARG A 410 -13.13 -4.22 -17.34
N TYR A 411 -12.01 -3.93 -17.99
CA TYR A 411 -11.88 -2.83 -18.95
C TYR A 411 -11.68 -3.37 -20.37
N VAL A 412 -12.52 -2.93 -21.31
CA VAL A 412 -12.52 -3.41 -22.70
C VAL A 412 -12.38 -2.25 -23.66
N LYS A 413 -11.37 -2.30 -24.53
CA LYS A 413 -11.09 -1.30 -25.57
C LYS A 413 -11.51 -1.83 -26.94
N LEU A 414 -12.38 -1.12 -27.65
CA LEU A 414 -12.78 -1.44 -29.01
C LEU A 414 -11.99 -0.61 -30.00
N VAL A 415 -11.43 -1.24 -31.04
CA VAL A 415 -10.68 -0.56 -32.10
C VAL A 415 -11.05 -1.12 -33.47
N GLU A 416 -11.23 -0.26 -34.48
CA GLU A 416 -11.53 -0.68 -35.85
C GLU A 416 -10.25 -1.08 -36.63
N GLY A 417 -10.29 -2.22 -37.31
CA GLY A 417 -9.24 -2.72 -38.21
C GLY A 417 -8.96 -4.23 -38.16
N GLY A 418 -9.60 -4.98 -37.28
CA GLY A 418 -9.51 -6.46 -37.22
C GLY A 418 -8.27 -7.03 -36.52
N THR A 419 -8.32 -8.34 -36.26
CA THR A 419 -7.29 -9.12 -35.54
C THR A 419 -6.74 -10.24 -36.43
N LEU A 420 -5.42 -10.51 -36.34
CA LEU A 420 -4.76 -11.68 -36.93
C LEU A 420 -3.90 -12.37 -35.87
N THR A 421 -3.97 -13.69 -35.77
CA THR A 421 -3.04 -14.50 -34.96
C THR A 421 -2.07 -15.23 -35.88
N ILE A 422 -0.77 -15.18 -35.57
CA ILE A 422 0.29 -15.89 -36.29
C ILE A 422 0.92 -16.86 -35.30
N THR A 423 0.88 -18.16 -35.61
CA THR A 423 1.36 -19.21 -34.70
C THR A 423 2.62 -19.89 -35.24
N SER A 424 3.52 -20.27 -34.34
CA SER A 424 4.75 -21.00 -34.69
C SER A 424 4.51 -22.44 -35.19
N THR A 425 3.31 -22.99 -34.98
CA THR A 425 2.91 -24.35 -35.36
C THR A 425 2.15 -24.44 -36.67
N ASP A 426 1.84 -23.30 -37.29
CA ASP A 426 1.20 -23.31 -38.60
C ASP A 426 2.10 -24.08 -39.58
N LEU A 427 1.51 -25.04 -40.32
CA LEU A 427 2.19 -25.90 -41.30
C LEU A 427 2.83 -25.12 -42.47
N HIS A 428 2.83 -23.79 -42.40
CA HIS A 428 3.47 -22.85 -43.29
C HIS A 428 4.79 -22.38 -42.66
N THR A 429 5.91 -22.82 -43.22
CA THR A 429 7.27 -22.50 -42.75
C THR A 429 7.67 -21.03 -42.92
N ASN A 430 6.74 -20.13 -43.29
CA ASN A 430 7.01 -18.74 -43.69
C ASN A 430 6.39 -17.70 -42.74
N THR A 431 6.34 -17.98 -41.43
CA THR A 431 5.63 -17.14 -40.46
C THR A 431 6.21 -15.72 -40.31
N TRP A 432 7.50 -15.50 -40.59
CA TRP A 432 8.07 -14.15 -40.64
C TRP A 432 7.53 -13.36 -41.83
N LYS A 433 7.40 -14.01 -42.99
CA LYS A 433 6.77 -13.44 -44.18
C LYS A 433 5.33 -13.04 -43.89
N ASP A 434 4.56 -13.91 -43.23
CA ASP A 434 3.15 -13.64 -42.91
C ASP A 434 3.01 -12.42 -41.98
N LEU A 435 3.90 -12.29 -40.99
CA LEU A 435 3.96 -11.12 -40.12
C LEU A 435 4.30 -9.86 -40.93
N LYS A 436 5.33 -9.93 -41.78
CA LYS A 436 5.78 -8.82 -42.62
C LYS A 436 4.64 -8.34 -43.52
N GLU A 437 3.97 -9.24 -44.23
CA GLU A 437 2.85 -8.92 -45.12
C GLU A 437 1.66 -8.31 -44.36
N ALA A 438 1.33 -8.84 -43.17
CA ALA A 438 0.24 -8.30 -42.36
C ALA A 438 0.52 -6.87 -41.85
N VAL A 439 1.77 -6.60 -41.44
CA VAL A 439 2.18 -5.29 -40.94
C VAL A 439 2.25 -4.27 -42.08
N GLU A 440 2.90 -4.62 -43.20
CA GLU A 440 3.16 -3.71 -44.32
C GLU A 440 1.90 -3.42 -45.16
N ASN A 441 0.87 -4.27 -45.08
CA ASN A 441 -0.40 -4.03 -45.77
C ASN A 441 -1.12 -2.79 -45.19
N PRO A 442 -1.40 -1.74 -46.00
CA PRO A 442 -2.11 -0.54 -45.54
C PRO A 442 -3.52 -0.83 -44.98
N ALA A 443 -4.18 -1.89 -45.45
CA ALA A 443 -5.50 -2.36 -45.00
C ALA A 443 -5.42 -3.61 -44.10
N GLY A 444 -4.23 -3.88 -43.56
CA GLY A 444 -3.94 -5.01 -42.69
C GLY A 444 -4.59 -4.90 -41.31
N PRO A 445 -4.55 -5.99 -40.52
CA PRO A 445 -5.08 -6.02 -39.16
C PRO A 445 -4.37 -4.99 -38.27
N ILE A 446 -5.10 -4.33 -37.39
CA ILE A 446 -4.53 -3.38 -36.42
C ILE A 446 -4.04 -4.08 -35.15
N LEU A 447 -4.50 -5.31 -34.88
CA LEU A 447 -4.04 -6.14 -33.78
C LEU A 447 -3.46 -7.44 -34.37
N ILE A 448 -2.17 -7.66 -34.14
CA ILE A 448 -1.49 -8.89 -34.53
C ILE A 448 -1.06 -9.62 -33.26
N ILE A 449 -1.50 -10.86 -33.10
CA ILE A 449 -1.18 -11.72 -31.97
C ILE A 449 -0.11 -12.72 -32.40
N ILE A 450 0.97 -12.80 -31.63
CA ILE A 450 2.07 -13.74 -31.82
C ILE A 450 1.91 -14.89 -30.84
N ASP A 451 1.92 -16.13 -31.34
CA ASP A 451 1.83 -17.36 -30.54
C ASP A 451 3.06 -18.25 -30.78
N GLY A 452 4.04 -18.14 -29.88
CA GLY A 452 5.33 -18.83 -29.98
C GLY A 452 6.41 -18.05 -30.75
N GLU A 453 7.44 -18.75 -31.23
CA GLU A 453 8.60 -18.14 -31.89
C GLU A 453 8.39 -17.97 -33.40
N ILE A 454 8.35 -16.72 -33.86
CA ILE A 454 8.38 -16.33 -35.27
C ILE A 454 9.83 -16.05 -35.66
N LYS A 455 10.41 -16.97 -36.43
CA LYS A 455 11.83 -17.00 -36.75
C LYS A 455 12.07 -16.72 -38.23
N ALA A 456 12.93 -15.75 -38.53
CA ALA A 456 13.41 -15.50 -39.88
C ALA A 456 14.37 -16.61 -40.35
N ASP A 457 14.23 -17.05 -41.60
CA ASP A 457 15.10 -18.07 -42.23
C ASP A 457 15.51 -17.67 -43.66
N SER A 458 16.17 -18.58 -44.39
CA SER A 458 16.66 -18.35 -45.75
C SER A 458 15.62 -18.59 -46.84
N SER A 459 14.39 -18.95 -46.49
CA SER A 459 13.28 -19.09 -47.44
C SER A 459 12.97 -17.74 -48.08
N TYR A 460 12.53 -17.78 -49.34
CA TYR A 460 12.24 -16.58 -50.13
C TYR A 460 11.25 -15.65 -49.41
N SER A 461 11.68 -14.41 -49.13
CA SER A 461 10.94 -13.37 -48.41
C SER A 461 10.54 -13.70 -46.97
N ASN A 462 11.07 -14.77 -46.36
CA ASN A 462 10.83 -15.13 -44.96
C ASN A 462 11.87 -14.53 -43.99
N TYR A 463 12.33 -13.34 -44.32
CA TYR A 463 13.31 -12.56 -43.57
C TYR A 463 13.23 -11.10 -44.00
N GLY A 464 14.04 -10.26 -43.36
CA GLY A 464 14.14 -8.85 -43.69
C GLY A 464 13.37 -7.95 -42.72
N GLU A 465 13.65 -6.65 -42.85
CA GLU A 465 13.01 -5.58 -42.09
C GLU A 465 11.50 -5.53 -42.35
N ILE A 466 10.72 -5.24 -41.32
CA ILE A 466 9.26 -5.05 -41.38
C ILE A 466 8.95 -3.56 -41.26
N THR A 467 8.38 -2.98 -42.32
CA THR A 467 8.10 -1.53 -42.38
C THR A 467 6.72 -1.19 -41.82
N VAL A 468 6.66 -0.28 -40.84
CA VAL A 468 5.42 0.20 -40.22
C VAL A 468 5.08 1.60 -40.72
N LYS A 469 3.96 1.73 -41.43
CA LYS A 469 3.47 3.00 -42.01
C LYS A 469 2.13 3.48 -41.45
N ARG A 470 1.56 2.69 -40.52
CA ARG A 470 0.22 2.89 -39.94
C ARG A 470 0.23 2.62 -38.44
N THR A 471 -0.90 2.90 -37.80
CA THR A 471 -1.13 2.51 -36.41
C THR A 471 -1.43 1.02 -36.32
N LEU A 472 -0.70 0.28 -35.50
CA LEU A 472 -1.02 -1.10 -35.12
C LEU A 472 -0.39 -1.51 -33.79
N THR A 473 -0.95 -2.57 -33.21
CA THR A 473 -0.44 -3.25 -32.02
C THR A 473 -0.02 -4.67 -32.39
N ILE A 474 1.18 -5.07 -31.95
CA ILE A 474 1.64 -6.47 -32.01
C ILE A 474 1.80 -6.95 -30.57
N LYS A 475 1.13 -8.05 -30.23
CA LYS A 475 1.01 -8.55 -28.87
C LYS A 475 1.39 -10.03 -28.78
N GLY A 476 2.14 -10.41 -27.76
CA GLY A 476 2.32 -11.81 -27.39
C GLY A 476 1.04 -12.38 -26.78
N LYS A 477 0.62 -13.57 -27.23
CA LYS A 477 -0.54 -14.30 -26.70
C LYS A 477 -0.36 -14.74 -25.25
N THR A 478 0.82 -15.28 -24.94
CA THR A 478 1.21 -15.86 -23.66
C THR A 478 2.19 -14.97 -22.89
N GLY A 479 2.94 -14.12 -23.58
CA GLY A 479 3.87 -13.15 -23.02
C GLY A 479 5.30 -13.35 -23.52
N SER A 480 6.20 -12.46 -23.08
CA SER A 480 7.54 -12.33 -23.66
C SER A 480 8.45 -13.54 -23.43
N GLY A 481 8.09 -14.47 -22.53
CA GLY A 481 8.83 -15.71 -22.30
C GLY A 481 8.73 -16.73 -23.44
N SER A 482 7.64 -16.70 -24.21
CA SER A 482 7.32 -17.68 -25.25
C SER A 482 7.04 -17.04 -26.61
N ASP A 483 6.49 -15.83 -26.64
CA ASP A 483 6.18 -15.13 -27.88
C ASP A 483 7.35 -14.28 -28.33
N ILE A 484 8.02 -14.73 -29.38
CA ILE A 484 9.37 -14.27 -29.75
C ILE A 484 9.38 -13.88 -31.21
N LEU A 485 9.89 -12.67 -31.50
CA LEU A 485 10.31 -12.25 -32.82
C LEU A 485 11.82 -12.42 -32.94
N ASN A 486 12.24 -13.43 -33.68
CA ASN A 486 13.65 -13.81 -33.84
C ASN A 486 14.14 -13.49 -35.25
N ALA A 487 14.84 -12.37 -35.41
CA ALA A 487 15.49 -12.02 -36.68
C ALA A 487 16.69 -12.93 -37.03
N ASN A 488 17.10 -13.83 -36.13
CA ASN A 488 17.98 -14.96 -36.42
C ASN A 488 19.36 -14.61 -37.03
N LYS A 489 19.88 -13.39 -36.80
CA LYS A 489 21.19 -12.90 -37.29
C LYS A 489 21.52 -13.36 -38.73
N THR A 490 22.67 -14.00 -38.93
CA THR A 490 23.16 -14.58 -40.20
C THR A 490 23.02 -16.11 -40.26
N GLU A 491 22.32 -16.73 -39.30
CA GLU A 491 22.15 -18.18 -39.26
C GLU A 491 21.39 -18.66 -40.51
N GLY A 492 21.86 -19.75 -41.13
CA GLY A 492 21.22 -20.32 -42.33
C GLY A 492 21.52 -19.59 -43.64
N GLY A 493 22.49 -18.66 -43.67
CA GLY A 493 22.97 -18.03 -44.91
C GLY A 493 22.13 -16.86 -45.44
N LYS A 494 21.12 -16.41 -44.68
CA LYS A 494 20.36 -15.19 -44.98
C LYS A 494 21.13 -13.93 -44.55
N PRO A 495 20.86 -12.76 -45.16
CA PRO A 495 21.40 -11.49 -44.67
C PRO A 495 20.93 -11.17 -43.25
N HIS A 496 21.78 -10.47 -42.49
CA HIS A 496 21.40 -9.90 -41.20
C HIS A 496 20.53 -8.65 -41.42
N HIS A 497 19.45 -8.51 -40.67
CA HIS A 497 18.48 -7.43 -40.83
C HIS A 497 17.88 -7.02 -39.48
N ARG A 498 17.35 -5.80 -39.41
CA ARG A 498 16.59 -5.33 -38.25
C ARG A 498 15.19 -5.94 -38.25
N ILE A 499 14.47 -5.81 -37.14
CA ILE A 499 13.09 -6.32 -37.04
C ILE A 499 12.12 -5.29 -37.60
N PHE A 500 12.06 -4.10 -37.01
CA PHE A 500 11.09 -3.05 -37.38
C PHE A 500 11.76 -1.77 -37.85
N ASN A 501 11.18 -1.16 -38.89
CA ASN A 501 11.42 0.21 -39.31
C ASN A 501 10.09 0.96 -39.28
N ILE A 502 9.95 1.88 -38.33
CA ILE A 502 8.75 2.68 -38.13
C ILE A 502 8.97 4.01 -38.84
N GLU A 503 8.32 4.18 -39.99
CA GLU A 503 8.39 5.43 -40.75
C GLU A 503 7.61 6.54 -40.03
N SER A 504 7.76 7.79 -40.50
CA SER A 504 7.17 8.98 -39.85
C SER A 504 5.66 8.91 -39.56
N SER A 505 4.86 8.21 -40.39
CA SER A 505 3.42 8.00 -40.16
C SER A 505 3.09 6.73 -39.35
N GLY A 506 4.10 5.92 -39.05
CA GLY A 506 3.96 4.70 -38.27
C GLY A 506 3.71 4.98 -36.79
N ASN A 507 2.84 4.18 -36.20
CA ASN A 507 2.61 4.17 -34.76
C ASN A 507 2.51 2.72 -34.28
N LEU A 508 3.62 2.20 -33.77
CA LEU A 508 3.73 0.80 -33.36
C LEU A 508 3.63 0.68 -31.84
N THR A 509 2.71 -0.16 -31.38
CA THR A 509 2.70 -0.65 -29.99
C THR A 509 3.12 -2.12 -29.96
N LEU A 510 4.13 -2.45 -29.15
CA LEU A 510 4.54 -3.81 -28.84
C LEU A 510 4.17 -4.14 -27.39
N GLU A 511 3.53 -5.29 -27.16
CA GLU A 511 3.11 -5.73 -25.83
C GLU A 511 3.48 -7.19 -25.57
N GLY A 512 4.26 -7.46 -24.53
CA GLY A 512 4.52 -8.84 -24.08
C GLY A 512 5.29 -9.69 -25.09
N LEU A 513 6.29 -9.12 -25.77
CA LEU A 513 7.09 -9.80 -26.79
C LEU A 513 8.58 -9.81 -26.46
N THR A 514 9.30 -10.86 -26.87
CA THR A 514 10.76 -10.82 -26.97
C THR A 514 11.21 -10.51 -28.40
N LEU A 515 12.03 -9.49 -28.57
CA LEU A 515 12.68 -9.12 -29.82
C LEU A 515 14.17 -9.46 -29.72
N LYS A 516 14.63 -10.39 -30.55
CA LYS A 516 16.02 -10.87 -30.46
C LYS A 516 16.71 -11.01 -31.80
N LYS A 517 18.05 -10.97 -31.71
CA LYS A 517 18.97 -11.31 -32.82
C LYS A 517 18.78 -10.46 -34.08
N GLY A 518 18.27 -9.24 -33.95
CA GLY A 518 18.24 -8.25 -35.03
C GLY A 518 19.60 -7.59 -35.26
N GLY A 519 19.78 -6.89 -36.39
CA GLY A 519 21.00 -6.13 -36.72
C GLY A 519 21.19 -5.86 -38.21
N GLY A 520 22.41 -5.68 -38.66
CA GLY A 520 22.71 -5.24 -40.04
C GLY A 520 23.64 -6.18 -40.75
N SER A 521 23.55 -6.25 -42.08
CA SER A 521 24.52 -6.99 -42.89
C SER A 521 25.95 -6.58 -42.49
N VAL A 522 26.90 -7.52 -42.53
CA VAL A 522 28.33 -7.22 -42.27
C VAL A 522 28.87 -6.10 -43.18
N THR A 523 28.17 -5.80 -44.29
CA THR A 523 28.47 -4.71 -45.22
C THR A 523 27.61 -3.45 -45.03
N ASP A 524 26.40 -3.57 -44.47
CA ASP A 524 25.41 -2.48 -44.41
C ASP A 524 25.06 -2.12 -42.97
N LYS A 525 25.46 -0.90 -42.61
CA LYS A 525 25.24 -0.24 -41.33
C LYS A 525 23.74 -0.25 -40.98
N THR A 526 23.37 -0.67 -39.78
CA THR A 526 21.98 -0.55 -39.30
C THR A 526 21.92 0.12 -37.94
N ASN A 527 21.10 1.16 -37.84
CA ASN A 527 20.71 1.77 -36.57
C ASN A 527 19.46 1.04 -36.05
N GLY A 528 19.35 0.79 -34.75
CA GLY A 528 18.14 0.19 -34.18
C GLY A 528 17.97 -1.25 -34.64
N ALA A 529 18.85 -2.15 -34.17
CA ALA A 529 18.90 -3.53 -34.66
C ALA A 529 17.61 -4.31 -34.39
N ALA A 530 16.84 -3.99 -33.34
CA ALA A 530 15.46 -4.44 -33.22
C ALA A 530 14.50 -3.42 -33.84
N VAL A 531 14.58 -2.16 -33.41
CA VAL A 531 13.63 -1.11 -33.82
C VAL A 531 14.37 0.16 -34.22
N TYR A 532 14.08 0.64 -35.42
CA TYR A 532 14.41 1.98 -35.88
C TYR A 532 13.13 2.80 -36.00
N SER A 533 13.08 3.96 -35.34
CA SER A 533 11.85 4.75 -35.24
C SER A 533 12.04 6.19 -35.74
N GLU A 534 11.32 6.52 -36.81
CA GLU A 534 11.02 7.90 -37.22
C GLU A 534 9.59 8.32 -36.79
N GLY A 535 8.70 7.34 -36.64
CA GLY A 535 7.33 7.51 -36.13
C GLY A 535 7.22 7.32 -34.62
N SER A 536 6.01 7.04 -34.13
CA SER A 536 5.76 6.78 -32.70
C SER A 536 5.95 5.31 -32.36
N PHE A 537 6.58 5.05 -31.21
CA PHE A 537 6.88 3.69 -30.75
C PHE A 537 6.53 3.53 -29.28
N THR A 538 5.79 2.49 -28.94
CA THR A 538 5.51 2.12 -27.55
C THR A 538 5.85 0.66 -27.32
N ALA A 539 6.66 0.36 -26.31
CA ALA A 539 6.97 -0.99 -25.87
C ALA A 539 6.52 -1.18 -24.42
N LYS A 540 5.71 -2.22 -24.18
CA LYS A 540 5.19 -2.58 -22.86
C LYS A 540 5.47 -4.05 -22.56
N ASN A 541 6.07 -4.36 -21.41
CA ASN A 541 6.34 -5.74 -21.01
C ASN A 541 7.19 -6.53 -22.03
N CYS A 542 8.03 -5.83 -22.79
CA CYS A 542 8.84 -6.40 -23.86
C CYS A 542 10.27 -6.68 -23.39
N LYS A 543 10.93 -7.63 -24.05
CA LYS A 543 12.35 -7.92 -23.87
C LYS A 543 13.10 -7.73 -25.17
N PHE A 544 14.19 -6.98 -25.15
CA PHE A 544 15.08 -6.76 -26.28
C PHE A 544 16.43 -7.39 -25.96
N THR A 545 16.81 -8.44 -26.69
CA THR A 545 18.01 -9.21 -26.35
C THR A 545 18.85 -9.67 -27.52
N GLY A 546 20.18 -9.58 -27.38
CA GLY A 546 21.10 -10.09 -28.39
C GLY A 546 21.02 -9.35 -29.72
N ASN A 547 20.50 -8.12 -29.73
CA ASN A 547 20.42 -7.27 -30.91
C ASN A 547 21.73 -6.51 -31.10
N GLU A 548 22.18 -6.38 -32.35
CA GLU A 548 23.53 -5.92 -32.65
C GLU A 548 23.55 -4.93 -33.81
N ALA A 549 23.71 -3.65 -33.49
CA ALA A 549 23.88 -2.57 -34.45
C ALA A 549 25.39 -2.31 -34.66
N GLY A 550 26.10 -3.21 -35.35
CA GLY A 550 27.46 -3.06 -35.92
C GLY A 550 28.61 -2.52 -35.02
N SER A 551 29.75 -3.21 -34.97
CA SER A 551 30.91 -2.83 -34.15
C SER A 551 31.81 -1.69 -34.70
N ASN A 552 31.68 -1.33 -35.99
CA ASN A 552 32.55 -0.34 -36.64
C ASN A 552 31.92 1.07 -36.64
N ALA A 553 32.40 1.94 -35.76
CA ALA A 553 32.31 3.41 -35.66
C ALA A 553 30.95 4.16 -35.81
N ALA A 554 29.86 3.54 -36.28
CA ALA A 554 28.63 4.27 -36.61
C ALA A 554 27.31 3.58 -36.23
N GLY A 555 27.35 2.36 -35.70
CA GLY A 555 26.14 1.66 -35.28
C GLY A 555 25.48 2.31 -34.06
N LYS A 556 24.22 2.71 -34.19
CA LYS A 556 23.45 3.40 -33.14
C LYS A 556 22.30 2.53 -32.64
N GLY A 557 22.11 2.45 -31.32
CA GLY A 557 20.92 1.81 -30.73
C GLY A 557 20.93 0.30 -30.95
N GLY A 558 21.69 -0.42 -30.14
CA GLY A 558 21.88 -1.86 -30.32
C GLY A 558 20.59 -2.65 -30.18
N ALA A 559 19.56 -2.12 -29.51
CA ALA A 559 18.19 -2.57 -29.69
C ALA A 559 17.35 -1.51 -30.42
N VAL A 560 17.30 -0.29 -29.89
CA VAL A 560 16.35 0.75 -30.33
C VAL A 560 17.11 2.01 -30.72
N ASN A 561 16.85 2.51 -31.93
CA ASN A 561 17.27 3.84 -32.36
C ASN A 561 16.04 4.70 -32.62
N ILE A 562 15.99 5.87 -31.99
CA ILE A 562 14.89 6.82 -32.08
C ILE A 562 15.40 8.03 -32.85
N LEU A 563 15.17 8.04 -34.16
CA LEU A 563 15.56 9.17 -35.01
C LEU A 563 14.63 10.37 -34.78
N LYS A 564 13.32 10.11 -34.79
CA LYS A 564 12.23 11.09 -34.68
C LYS A 564 11.04 10.45 -33.96
N GLY A 565 10.12 11.29 -33.51
CA GLY A 565 8.88 10.85 -32.87
C GLY A 565 9.02 10.55 -31.38
N ASN A 566 7.90 10.17 -30.77
CA ASN A 566 7.82 9.90 -29.34
C ASN A 566 7.91 8.40 -29.08
N THR A 567 8.89 8.00 -28.27
CA THR A 567 9.05 6.62 -27.80
C THR A 567 8.70 6.51 -26.33
N ILE A 568 7.89 5.50 -25.98
CA ILE A 568 7.56 5.13 -24.60
C ILE A 568 8.01 3.69 -24.34
N ILE A 569 8.83 3.50 -23.31
CA ILE A 569 9.35 2.19 -22.90
C ILE A 569 8.91 1.95 -21.46
N ASP A 570 8.02 0.97 -21.26
CA ASP A 570 7.42 0.69 -19.96
C ASP A 570 7.52 -0.79 -19.60
N ASN A 571 8.00 -1.07 -18.38
CA ASN A 571 8.24 -2.42 -17.87
C ASN A 571 9.01 -3.34 -18.85
N CYS A 572 10.02 -2.80 -19.52
CA CYS A 572 10.79 -3.55 -20.52
C CYS A 572 12.15 -4.02 -20.00
N GLU A 573 12.74 -5.03 -20.64
CA GLU A 573 14.11 -5.49 -20.36
C GLU A 573 14.99 -5.36 -21.60
N PHE A 574 16.16 -4.72 -21.47
CA PHE A 574 17.19 -4.63 -22.50
C PHE A 574 18.45 -5.33 -22.01
N THR A 575 18.79 -6.46 -22.63
CA THR A 575 19.94 -7.28 -22.21
C THR A 575 20.78 -7.81 -23.37
N SER A 576 22.10 -7.72 -23.24
CA SER A 576 23.05 -8.27 -24.21
C SER A 576 22.89 -7.64 -25.60
N ASN A 577 22.52 -6.37 -25.67
CA ASN A 577 22.49 -5.61 -26.92
C ASN A 577 23.83 -4.88 -27.11
N ASN A 578 24.25 -4.74 -28.36
CA ASN A 578 25.56 -4.20 -28.73
C ASN A 578 25.45 -3.15 -29.83
N ALA A 579 26.17 -2.04 -29.68
CA ALA A 579 26.30 -0.99 -30.70
C ALA A 579 27.61 -0.21 -30.55
N ASN A 580 27.89 0.73 -31.44
CA ASN A 580 28.94 1.71 -31.18
C ASN A 580 28.46 2.78 -30.18
N MET A 581 27.24 3.29 -30.38
CA MET A 581 26.61 4.29 -29.52
C MET A 581 25.23 3.80 -29.07
N GLY A 582 24.96 3.80 -27.77
CA GLY A 582 23.67 3.37 -27.24
C GLY A 582 23.51 1.87 -27.36
N GLY A 583 24.19 1.10 -26.51
CA GLY A 583 24.20 -0.37 -26.60
C GLY A 583 22.79 -0.96 -26.52
N ALA A 584 21.92 -0.43 -25.66
CA ALA A 584 20.49 -0.70 -25.73
C ALA A 584 19.75 0.36 -26.57
N ILE A 585 19.81 1.62 -26.16
CA ILE A 585 18.96 2.69 -26.69
C ILE A 585 19.81 3.87 -27.17
N TYR A 586 19.51 4.37 -28.36
CA TYR A 586 20.05 5.62 -28.87
C TYR A 586 18.90 6.60 -29.17
N VAL A 587 18.94 7.78 -28.57
CA VAL A 587 17.98 8.87 -28.80
C VAL A 587 18.67 9.94 -29.66
N ASP A 588 18.26 10.06 -30.92
CA ASP A 588 18.85 11.02 -31.87
C ASP A 588 18.37 12.45 -31.61
N GLU A 589 18.96 13.43 -32.30
CA GLU A 589 18.77 14.89 -32.07
C GLU A 589 17.30 15.34 -32.03
N ASN A 590 16.45 14.67 -32.80
CA ASN A 590 15.02 14.99 -32.93
C ASN A 590 14.11 13.94 -32.26
N GLY A 591 14.67 12.93 -31.62
CA GLY A 591 13.93 11.87 -30.94
C GLY A 591 13.48 12.29 -29.55
N LYS A 592 12.35 11.74 -29.08
CA LYS A 592 11.95 11.83 -27.66
C LYS A 592 11.78 10.43 -27.09
N CYS A 593 12.32 10.22 -25.89
CA CYS A 593 12.26 8.94 -25.21
C CYS A 593 11.79 9.11 -23.77
N THR A 594 10.70 8.44 -23.40
CA THR A 594 10.26 8.30 -22.00
C THR A 594 10.42 6.85 -21.57
N ILE A 595 11.23 6.63 -20.54
CA ILE A 595 11.50 5.30 -19.98
C ILE A 595 10.90 5.22 -18.59
N GLY A 596 10.12 4.17 -18.33
CA GLY A 596 9.40 3.99 -17.07
C GLY A 596 8.18 4.89 -16.93
N ASN A 597 7.39 4.63 -15.89
CA ASN A 597 6.18 5.36 -15.54
C ASN A 597 6.16 5.66 -14.02
N THR A 598 5.00 6.01 -13.45
CA THR A 598 4.87 6.30 -12.01
C THR A 598 4.59 5.06 -11.13
N SER A 599 4.52 3.86 -11.72
CA SER A 599 4.18 2.60 -11.04
C SER A 599 5.41 1.86 -10.49
N THR A 600 5.19 0.72 -9.81
CA THR A 600 6.26 -0.16 -9.28
C THR A 600 6.84 -1.12 -10.32
N GLN A 601 6.33 -1.09 -11.55
CA GLN A 601 6.86 -1.90 -12.64
C GLN A 601 8.26 -1.44 -13.00
N THR A 602 9.16 -2.37 -13.34
CA THR A 602 10.58 -2.06 -13.46
C THR A 602 11.10 -2.27 -14.87
N THR A 603 11.52 -1.18 -15.53
CA THR A 603 12.33 -1.28 -16.75
C THR A 603 13.79 -1.55 -16.37
N LYS A 604 14.41 -2.57 -16.96
CA LYS A 604 15.80 -2.94 -16.69
C LYS A 604 16.66 -2.84 -17.94
N ILE A 605 17.79 -2.14 -17.86
CA ILE A 605 18.76 -1.98 -18.95
C ILE A 605 20.12 -2.43 -18.43
N HIS A 606 20.54 -3.65 -18.75
CA HIS A 606 21.74 -4.28 -18.16
C HIS A 606 22.46 -5.21 -19.15
N SER A 607 23.71 -5.58 -18.88
CA SER A 607 24.49 -6.48 -19.75
C SER A 607 24.65 -5.97 -21.20
N ASN A 608 24.45 -4.69 -21.48
CA ASN A 608 24.63 -4.14 -22.83
C ASN A 608 26.06 -3.61 -23.01
N THR A 609 26.53 -3.60 -24.24
CA THR A 609 27.89 -3.18 -24.60
C THR A 609 27.87 -2.08 -25.64
N ALA A 610 28.73 -1.07 -25.49
CA ALA A 610 28.96 -0.08 -26.53
C ALA A 610 30.37 0.52 -26.46
N VAL A 611 30.71 1.42 -27.40
CA VAL A 611 31.83 2.34 -27.21
C VAL A 611 31.40 3.46 -26.27
N ASN A 612 30.25 4.07 -26.54
CA ASN A 612 29.67 5.14 -25.72
C ASN A 612 28.22 4.84 -25.35
N GLY A 613 27.85 5.05 -24.08
CA GLY A 613 26.46 4.90 -23.62
C GLY A 613 25.99 3.46 -23.73
N ALA A 614 26.58 2.51 -23.01
CA ALA A 614 26.26 1.10 -23.19
C ALA A 614 24.81 0.77 -22.83
N GLY A 615 24.25 1.40 -21.79
CA GLY A 615 22.81 1.46 -21.61
C GLY A 615 22.16 2.39 -22.64
N ILE A 616 22.34 3.69 -22.45
CA ILE A 616 21.63 4.73 -23.21
C ILE A 616 22.61 5.76 -23.75
N TYR A 617 22.44 6.16 -25.01
CA TYR A 617 23.09 7.33 -25.60
C TYR A 617 22.04 8.38 -25.98
N VAL A 618 22.24 9.61 -25.53
CA VAL A 618 21.31 10.73 -25.74
C VAL A 618 22.00 11.84 -26.53
N SER A 619 21.49 12.14 -27.73
CA SER A 619 21.84 13.35 -28.50
C SER A 619 20.66 14.29 -28.73
N SER A 620 19.47 13.96 -28.22
CA SER A 620 18.27 14.76 -28.39
C SER A 620 18.38 16.15 -27.79
N THR A 621 18.21 17.18 -28.62
CA THR A 621 18.15 18.59 -28.22
C THR A 621 16.72 19.06 -27.98
N GLN A 622 15.75 18.14 -28.05
CA GLN A 622 14.35 18.45 -27.81
C GLN A 622 14.10 18.70 -26.32
N PRO A 623 13.12 19.55 -25.95
CA PRO A 623 12.64 19.63 -24.57
C PRO A 623 12.15 18.26 -24.09
N ASP A 624 12.67 17.81 -22.94
CA ASP A 624 12.51 16.46 -22.41
C ASP A 624 12.95 15.35 -23.40
N GLY A 625 14.07 15.57 -24.09
CA GLY A 625 14.61 14.67 -25.10
C GLY A 625 14.73 13.22 -24.62
N CYS A 626 15.37 13.01 -23.47
CA CYS A 626 15.31 11.73 -22.76
C CYS A 626 14.86 11.93 -21.31
N ARG A 627 13.70 11.36 -20.97
CA ARG A 627 13.15 11.35 -19.62
C ARG A 627 13.13 9.94 -19.05
N ILE A 628 13.79 9.76 -17.92
CA ILE A 628 13.90 8.48 -17.22
C ILE A 628 13.14 8.59 -15.90
N ASN A 629 12.01 7.89 -15.83
CA ASN A 629 11.09 7.89 -14.70
C ASN A 629 11.35 6.73 -13.73
N LYS A 630 10.67 6.81 -12.60
CA LYS A 630 10.60 5.80 -11.54
C LYS A 630 10.44 4.37 -12.07
N GLY A 631 11.03 3.43 -11.32
CA GLY A 631 11.04 2.00 -11.67
C GLY A 631 12.14 1.62 -12.66
N THR A 632 12.91 2.57 -13.19
CA THR A 632 13.99 2.26 -14.12
C THR A 632 15.29 1.91 -13.39
N ILE A 633 15.89 0.78 -13.77
CA ILE A 633 17.21 0.32 -13.32
C ILE A 633 18.13 0.23 -14.53
N ILE A 634 19.24 0.96 -14.49
CA ILE A 634 20.31 0.92 -15.50
C ILE A 634 21.54 0.28 -14.85
N GLY A 635 21.87 -0.92 -15.30
CA GLY A 635 22.79 -1.86 -14.66
C GLY A 635 22.05 -2.73 -13.63
N GLY A 636 22.63 -2.95 -12.46
CA GLY A 636 22.06 -3.81 -11.41
C GLY A 636 22.87 -5.09 -11.21
N ASP A 637 22.28 -6.28 -11.31
CA ASP A 637 23.00 -7.54 -11.05
C ASP A 637 24.16 -7.77 -12.03
N VAL A 638 23.97 -7.32 -13.28
CA VAL A 638 24.97 -7.37 -14.35
C VAL A 638 25.20 -5.95 -14.88
N PHE A 639 26.45 -5.59 -15.13
CA PHE A 639 26.81 -4.25 -15.55
C PHE A 639 26.56 -3.99 -17.04
N ASN A 640 26.29 -2.74 -17.41
CA ASN A 640 26.53 -2.30 -18.78
C ASN A 640 28.00 -1.87 -18.92
N PHE A 641 28.60 -2.14 -20.08
CA PHE A 641 30.01 -1.90 -20.33
C PHE A 641 30.22 -1.01 -21.57
N ALA A 642 30.72 0.20 -21.35
CA ALA A 642 31.17 1.08 -22.43
C ALA A 642 32.69 1.02 -22.55
N SER A 643 33.24 0.75 -23.73
CA SER A 643 34.70 0.71 -23.91
C SER A 643 35.37 2.08 -23.90
N SER A 644 34.60 3.18 -23.80
CA SER A 644 35.11 4.55 -23.72
C SER A 644 34.32 5.35 -22.68
N PHE A 645 33.09 5.77 -22.98
CA PHE A 645 32.39 6.77 -22.16
C PHE A 645 30.97 6.36 -21.77
N GLY A 646 30.59 6.58 -20.51
CA GLY A 646 29.19 6.45 -20.07
C GLY A 646 28.73 5.00 -20.05
N GLY A 647 29.10 4.23 -19.04
CA GLY A 647 28.74 2.81 -18.95
C GLY A 647 27.23 2.65 -18.89
N GLY A 648 26.56 3.43 -18.04
CA GLY A 648 25.11 3.51 -18.01
C GLY A 648 24.57 4.44 -19.11
N ILE A 649 24.94 5.71 -19.05
CA ILE A 649 24.38 6.77 -19.90
C ILE A 649 25.49 7.66 -20.47
N PHE A 650 25.41 7.95 -21.76
CA PHE A 650 26.18 9.03 -22.39
C PHE A 650 25.24 10.14 -22.87
N ILE A 651 25.59 11.39 -22.57
CA ILE A 651 24.80 12.57 -22.94
C ILE A 651 25.68 13.48 -23.80
N PHE A 652 25.29 13.70 -25.05
CA PHE A 652 26.04 14.48 -26.03
C PHE A 652 25.81 16.00 -25.88
N ALA A 653 26.64 16.78 -26.55
CA ALA A 653 26.62 18.23 -26.51
C ALA A 653 25.24 18.81 -26.86
N GLY A 654 24.71 19.65 -25.97
CA GLY A 654 23.39 20.27 -26.10
C GLY A 654 22.20 19.34 -25.88
N ALA A 655 22.42 18.06 -25.55
CA ALA A 655 21.33 17.11 -25.36
C ALA A 655 20.62 17.29 -24.00
N GLU A 656 19.31 17.08 -23.95
CA GLU A 656 18.48 17.19 -22.75
C GLU A 656 18.19 15.80 -22.16
N CYS A 657 18.63 15.57 -20.92
CA CYS A 657 18.34 14.34 -20.18
C CYS A 657 17.87 14.65 -18.75
N THR A 658 16.69 14.14 -18.40
CA THR A 658 16.09 14.29 -17.07
C THR A 658 15.89 12.93 -16.42
N ILE A 659 16.48 12.74 -15.24
CA ILE A 659 16.37 11.55 -14.41
C ILE A 659 15.52 11.89 -13.19
N LYS A 660 14.42 11.17 -13.01
CA LYS A 660 13.42 11.42 -11.96
C LYS A 660 13.57 10.47 -10.78
N GLU A 661 12.81 10.73 -9.73
CA GLU A 661 12.73 9.95 -8.50
C GLU A 661 12.68 8.43 -8.71
N GLY A 662 13.29 7.69 -7.78
CA GLY A 662 13.27 6.22 -7.77
C GLY A 662 14.08 5.53 -8.87
N VAL A 663 14.76 6.28 -9.76
CA VAL A 663 15.70 5.71 -10.74
C VAL A 663 16.98 5.24 -10.06
N LYS A 664 17.49 4.09 -10.51
CA LYS A 664 18.74 3.49 -10.04
C LYS A 664 19.72 3.31 -11.19
N ILE A 665 20.90 3.89 -11.10
CA ILE A 665 22.02 3.69 -12.03
C ILE A 665 23.14 3.03 -11.24
N GLN A 666 23.33 1.73 -11.44
CA GLN A 666 24.15 0.93 -10.54
C GLN A 666 25.03 -0.05 -11.27
N LYS A 667 26.28 -0.21 -10.81
CA LYS A 667 27.22 -1.19 -11.36
C LYS A 667 27.32 -1.05 -12.87
N ASN A 668 27.64 0.13 -13.37
CA ASN A 668 27.98 0.32 -14.78
C ASN A 668 29.46 0.64 -14.90
N GLN A 669 30.09 0.26 -16.02
CA GLN A 669 31.52 0.39 -16.21
C GLN A 669 31.86 1.11 -17.52
N ALA A 670 32.82 2.02 -17.46
CA ALA A 670 33.41 2.68 -18.63
C ALA A 670 34.87 3.07 -18.38
N GLU A 671 35.59 3.58 -19.39
CA GLU A 671 36.89 4.19 -19.14
C GLU A 671 36.76 5.54 -18.42
N ASN A 672 35.72 6.31 -18.74
CA ASN A 672 35.30 7.51 -17.99
C ASN A 672 33.78 7.58 -17.86
N GLY A 673 33.28 8.05 -16.73
CA GLY A 673 31.84 8.15 -16.48
C GLY A 673 31.22 6.76 -16.36
N GLY A 674 31.63 5.98 -15.35
CA GLY A 674 31.16 4.60 -15.18
C GLY A 674 29.63 4.52 -15.18
N GLY A 675 28.98 5.37 -14.39
CA GLY A 675 27.53 5.56 -14.43
C GLY A 675 27.10 6.43 -15.61
N ILE A 676 27.54 7.70 -15.61
CA ILE A 676 27.12 8.72 -16.58
C ILE A 676 28.33 9.50 -17.12
N TYR A 677 28.37 9.75 -18.42
CA TYR A 677 29.28 10.71 -19.04
C TYR A 677 28.48 11.84 -19.69
N ASN A 678 28.66 13.08 -19.21
CA ASN A 678 28.02 14.28 -19.75
C ASN A 678 29.00 15.09 -20.61
N ASP A 679 28.89 14.94 -21.93
CA ASP A 679 29.69 15.67 -22.92
C ASP A 679 29.02 16.99 -23.30
N LYS A 680 29.03 17.99 -22.41
CA LYS A 680 28.43 19.31 -22.68
C LYS A 680 26.91 19.29 -22.91
N GLY A 681 26.23 18.27 -22.41
CA GLY A 681 24.77 18.20 -22.36
C GLY A 681 24.16 18.89 -21.15
N ASN A 682 22.83 18.82 -21.05
CA ASN A 682 22.01 19.31 -19.96
C ASN A 682 21.43 18.11 -19.19
N LEU A 683 22.05 17.77 -18.05
CA LEU A 683 21.64 16.69 -17.17
C LEU A 683 20.92 17.25 -15.94
N LYS A 684 19.68 16.81 -15.74
CA LYS A 684 18.88 17.12 -14.55
C LYS A 684 18.59 15.83 -13.79
N ILE A 685 19.04 15.75 -12.54
CA ILE A 685 18.71 14.67 -11.62
C ILE A 685 17.77 15.24 -10.56
N GLU A 686 16.51 14.82 -10.61
CA GLU A 686 15.41 15.40 -9.84
C GLU A 686 14.68 14.32 -9.03
N GLY A 687 15.24 13.96 -7.87
CA GLY A 687 14.62 13.03 -6.94
C GLY A 687 13.61 13.68 -5.99
N LEU A 688 13.03 12.85 -5.12
CA LEU A 688 12.22 13.29 -3.98
C LEU A 688 12.84 12.83 -2.66
N VAL A 689 12.57 13.52 -1.57
CA VAL A 689 13.06 13.13 -0.22
C VAL A 689 12.64 11.68 0.12
N SER A 690 11.40 11.30 -0.23
CA SER A 690 10.86 9.95 -0.01
C SER A 690 11.32 8.91 -1.03
N ASP A 691 11.89 9.34 -2.17
CA ASP A 691 12.24 8.46 -3.28
C ASP A 691 13.40 9.08 -4.10
N LYS A 692 14.61 8.91 -3.59
CA LYS A 692 15.81 9.53 -4.18
C LYS A 692 16.23 8.85 -5.48
N VAL A 693 16.96 9.59 -6.32
CA VAL A 693 17.76 8.97 -7.39
C VAL A 693 19.00 8.35 -6.79
N ILE A 694 19.36 7.12 -7.17
CA ILE A 694 20.52 6.42 -6.63
C ILE A 694 21.54 6.17 -7.76
N ILE A 695 22.76 6.64 -7.56
CA ILE A 695 23.91 6.36 -8.43
C ILE A 695 24.99 5.67 -7.60
N SER A 696 25.20 4.37 -7.82
CA SER A 696 26.05 3.61 -6.91
C SER A 696 26.82 2.46 -7.53
N ALA A 697 28.00 2.17 -6.98
CA ALA A 697 28.83 1.03 -7.41
C ALA A 697 29.19 1.04 -8.89
N CYS A 698 29.13 2.20 -9.56
CA CYS A 698 29.65 2.35 -10.92
C CYS A 698 31.17 2.54 -10.90
N GLU A 699 31.84 2.14 -11.97
CA GLU A 699 33.30 2.06 -12.04
C GLU A 699 33.82 2.74 -13.31
N ALA A 700 34.81 3.63 -13.15
CA ALA A 700 35.60 4.13 -14.26
C ALA A 700 37.00 3.49 -14.24
N ASP A 701 37.28 2.57 -15.16
CA ASP A 701 38.56 1.86 -15.24
C ASP A 701 39.05 1.66 -16.67
N SER A 702 40.37 1.76 -16.86
CA SER A 702 41.06 1.64 -18.15
C SER A 702 42.53 1.26 -17.93
N SER A 703 43.21 0.70 -18.92
CA SER A 703 44.67 0.56 -18.87
C SER A 703 45.40 1.91 -19.05
N ASP A 704 44.72 2.90 -19.62
CA ASP A 704 45.25 4.25 -19.86
C ASP A 704 45.11 5.11 -18.59
N SER A 705 46.22 5.66 -18.10
CA SER A 705 46.24 6.50 -16.89
C SER A 705 45.60 7.86 -17.09
N ASP A 706 45.47 8.34 -18.33
CA ASP A 706 44.77 9.60 -18.61
C ASP A 706 43.24 9.44 -18.60
N LYS A 707 42.76 8.19 -18.50
CA LYS A 707 41.36 7.82 -18.31
C LYS A 707 41.12 7.46 -16.82
N LYS A 708 40.06 6.72 -16.48
CA LYS A 708 39.67 6.37 -15.09
C LYS A 708 39.08 7.54 -14.29
N LYS A 709 38.21 8.32 -14.92
CA LYS A 709 37.66 9.54 -14.30
C LYS A 709 36.14 9.43 -14.14
N GLY A 710 35.63 9.86 -13.00
CA GLY A 710 34.19 9.93 -12.75
C GLY A 710 33.55 8.55 -12.66
N GLY A 711 33.78 7.82 -11.57
CA GLY A 711 33.18 6.49 -11.37
C GLY A 711 31.65 6.53 -11.45
N GLY A 712 31.04 7.47 -10.72
CA GLY A 712 29.63 7.81 -10.83
C GLY A 712 29.35 8.64 -12.09
N ILE A 713 29.84 9.88 -12.13
CA ILE A 713 29.57 10.84 -13.20
C ILE A 713 30.85 11.54 -13.65
N TYR A 714 31.08 11.60 -14.97
CA TYR A 714 32.06 12.49 -15.58
C TYR A 714 31.35 13.67 -16.24
N ILE A 715 31.73 14.91 -15.88
CA ILE A 715 31.19 16.14 -16.46
C ILE A 715 32.27 16.79 -17.33
N ALA A 716 32.20 16.61 -18.64
CA ALA A 716 33.12 17.26 -19.58
C ALA A 716 32.80 18.75 -19.78
N GLY A 717 31.54 19.12 -19.55
CA GLY A 717 30.99 20.47 -19.67
C GLY A 717 29.48 20.46 -19.57
N GLY A 718 28.83 21.54 -20.02
CA GLY A 718 27.36 21.64 -20.09
C GLY A 718 26.76 22.05 -18.74
N ASN A 719 25.52 21.67 -18.48
CA ASN A 719 24.84 21.98 -17.22
C ASN A 719 24.40 20.70 -16.51
N VAL A 720 24.84 20.52 -15.27
CA VAL A 720 24.47 19.37 -14.45
C VAL A 720 23.89 19.86 -13.13
N THR A 721 22.66 19.43 -12.84
CA THR A 721 21.98 19.73 -11.58
C THR A 721 21.61 18.44 -10.86
N ILE A 722 21.86 18.38 -9.55
CA ILE A 722 21.47 17.25 -8.71
C ILE A 722 20.59 17.70 -7.55
N GLU A 723 19.43 17.08 -7.42
CA GLU A 723 18.43 17.34 -6.38
C GLU A 723 17.93 16.01 -5.82
N ASN A 724 17.90 15.87 -4.50
CA ASN A 724 17.45 14.65 -3.80
C ASN A 724 18.05 13.35 -4.38
N ALA A 725 19.36 13.36 -4.64
CA ALA A 725 20.12 12.22 -5.13
C ALA A 725 21.04 11.65 -4.04
N ASP A 726 21.29 10.35 -4.07
CA ASP A 726 22.23 9.62 -3.20
C ASP A 726 23.31 8.97 -4.09
N ILE A 727 24.52 9.53 -4.06
CA ILE A 727 25.67 9.06 -4.86
C ILE A 727 26.68 8.40 -3.93
N LYS A 728 26.93 7.10 -4.12
CA LYS A 728 27.72 6.30 -3.16
C LYS A 728 28.40 5.06 -3.70
N GLY A 729 29.50 4.66 -3.07
CA GLY A 729 30.24 3.43 -3.39
C GLY A 729 30.71 3.32 -4.85
N ASN A 730 30.73 4.43 -5.60
CA ASN A 730 31.30 4.45 -6.95
C ASN A 730 32.83 4.43 -6.85
N THR A 731 33.49 3.91 -7.87
CA THR A 731 34.94 3.63 -7.83
C THR A 731 35.63 4.08 -9.12
N VAL A 732 36.92 4.29 -9.01
CA VAL A 732 37.82 4.52 -10.14
C VAL A 732 38.98 3.56 -10.03
N GLY A 733 39.55 3.16 -11.17
CA GLY A 733 40.77 2.34 -11.18
C GLY A 733 41.93 3.02 -10.45
N LEU A 734 43.00 2.27 -10.17
CA LEU A 734 44.17 2.81 -9.46
C LEU A 734 44.68 4.12 -10.09
N SER A 735 44.91 5.12 -9.23
CA SER A 735 45.29 6.50 -9.57
C SER A 735 44.24 7.29 -10.38
N GLY A 736 43.00 6.77 -10.49
CA GLY A 736 41.89 7.49 -11.08
C GLY A 736 41.39 8.64 -10.20
N GLU A 737 40.55 9.49 -10.78
CA GLU A 737 40.13 10.76 -10.17
C GLU A 737 38.61 10.87 -10.15
N GLY A 738 38.05 11.28 -9.01
CA GLY A 738 36.62 11.55 -8.88
C GLY A 738 35.77 10.29 -8.83
N GLN A 739 35.68 9.67 -7.67
CA GLN A 739 34.87 8.45 -7.47
C GLN A 739 33.38 8.72 -7.71
N ALA A 740 32.82 9.76 -7.09
CA ALA A 740 31.45 10.18 -7.39
C ALA A 740 31.41 11.05 -8.65
N PHE A 741 32.23 12.10 -8.70
CA PHE A 741 32.23 13.06 -9.80
C PHE A 741 33.65 13.42 -10.23
N TYR A 742 33.88 13.49 -11.54
CA TYR A 742 34.99 14.24 -12.12
C TYR A 742 34.43 15.41 -12.92
N VAL A 743 34.75 16.64 -12.52
CA VAL A 743 34.21 17.86 -13.12
C VAL A 743 35.30 18.59 -13.90
N ALA A 744 35.27 18.43 -15.23
CA ALA A 744 36.26 19.03 -16.12
C ALA A 744 35.93 20.47 -16.50
N GLY A 745 34.64 20.82 -16.52
CA GLY A 745 34.13 22.14 -16.89
C GLY A 745 32.61 22.18 -16.88
N GLY A 746 32.02 23.27 -17.38
CA GLY A 746 30.57 23.49 -17.36
C GLY A 746 30.07 23.95 -15.98
N THR A 747 28.77 23.83 -15.75
CA THR A 747 28.13 24.10 -14.45
C THR A 747 27.80 22.79 -13.75
N PHE A 748 28.13 22.71 -12.45
CA PHE A 748 27.69 21.64 -11.57
C PHE A 748 27.02 22.25 -10.36
N GLU A 749 25.70 22.10 -10.26
CA GLU A 749 24.89 22.64 -9.17
C GLU A 749 24.38 21.53 -8.26
N MET A 750 24.64 21.69 -6.96
CA MET A 750 24.08 20.85 -5.91
C MET A 750 22.88 21.57 -5.29
N LYS A 751 21.70 20.95 -5.39
CA LYS A 751 20.43 21.45 -4.85
C LYS A 751 20.01 20.66 -3.61
N THR A 752 18.82 20.99 -3.11
CA THR A 752 18.23 20.43 -1.89
C THR A 752 18.28 18.91 -1.86
N GLY A 753 18.67 18.36 -0.72
CA GLY A 753 18.68 16.91 -0.45
C GLY A 753 19.71 16.08 -1.22
N ALA A 754 20.54 16.70 -2.07
CA ALA A 754 21.68 16.04 -2.69
C ALA A 754 22.69 15.56 -1.64
N LYS A 755 23.17 14.33 -1.81
CA LYS A 755 24.10 13.65 -0.91
C LYS A 755 25.13 12.86 -1.71
N ILE A 756 26.40 13.08 -1.38
CA ILE A 756 27.54 12.32 -1.88
C ILE A 756 28.22 11.73 -0.65
N ASP A 757 28.45 10.42 -0.63
CA ASP A 757 29.10 9.76 0.53
C ASP A 757 30.57 10.20 0.68
N ASP A 758 31.11 10.13 1.90
CA ASP A 758 32.41 10.72 2.24
C ASP A 758 33.61 9.95 1.69
N ASP A 759 33.40 8.67 1.36
CA ASP A 759 34.31 7.81 0.61
C ASP A 759 34.27 8.05 -0.91
N ASN A 760 33.42 8.95 -1.38
CA ASN A 760 33.13 9.20 -2.78
C ASN A 760 33.42 10.66 -3.12
N ASP A 761 34.63 10.94 -3.59
CA ASP A 761 35.08 12.32 -3.81
C ASP A 761 34.54 12.94 -5.12
N VAL A 762 34.48 14.27 -5.09
CA VAL A 762 34.22 15.14 -6.24
C VAL A 762 35.56 15.76 -6.65
N TYR A 763 36.12 15.32 -7.76
CA TYR A 763 37.32 15.91 -8.32
C TYR A 763 36.98 17.14 -9.16
N LEU A 764 37.63 18.27 -8.88
CA LEU A 764 37.43 19.54 -9.61
C LEU A 764 38.69 19.92 -10.39
N LYS A 765 38.56 20.08 -11.71
CA LYS A 765 39.62 20.69 -12.52
C LYS A 765 39.84 22.15 -12.14
N ALA A 766 41.02 22.66 -12.50
CA ALA A 766 41.40 24.05 -12.21
C ALA A 766 40.34 25.04 -12.72
N ASN A 767 39.98 26.00 -11.86
CA ASN A 767 38.99 27.04 -12.12
C ASN A 767 37.53 26.54 -12.28
N VAL A 768 37.22 25.33 -11.84
CA VAL A 768 35.86 24.80 -11.77
C VAL A 768 35.33 24.87 -10.35
N THR A 769 34.05 25.23 -10.21
CA THR A 769 33.37 25.40 -8.93
C THR A 769 32.08 24.57 -8.86
N ILE A 770 31.64 24.27 -7.65
CA ILE A 770 30.30 23.72 -7.36
C ILE A 770 29.37 24.88 -7.02
N GLN A 771 28.25 24.98 -7.72
CA GLN A 771 27.20 25.96 -7.43
C GLN A 771 26.28 25.45 -6.32
N VAL A 772 26.07 26.27 -5.29
CA VAL A 772 25.27 25.98 -4.10
C VAL A 772 24.39 27.20 -3.79
N ASN A 773 23.11 27.11 -4.15
CA ASN A 773 22.13 28.19 -4.01
C ASN A 773 21.09 27.93 -2.90
N THR A 774 21.24 26.84 -2.15
CA THR A 774 20.35 26.43 -1.07
C THR A 774 21.12 25.93 0.15
N ASN A 775 20.59 26.18 1.35
CA ASN A 775 21.15 25.70 2.61
C ASN A 775 20.73 24.25 2.92
N ASP A 776 19.69 23.76 2.22
CA ASP A 776 19.06 22.45 2.44
C ASP A 776 19.78 21.31 1.70
N ILE A 777 21.07 21.44 1.46
CA ILE A 777 21.93 20.29 1.12
C ILE A 777 22.06 19.40 2.37
N SER A 778 22.27 18.10 2.17
CA SER A 778 22.41 17.14 3.28
C SER A 778 23.52 17.52 4.27
N ASP A 779 23.49 16.99 5.50
CA ASP A 779 24.43 17.35 6.58
C ASP A 779 25.90 17.21 6.15
N PHE A 780 26.17 16.27 5.24
CA PHE A 780 27.43 16.14 4.55
C PHE A 780 27.22 16.35 3.04
N GLY A 781 27.78 17.44 2.49
CA GLY A 781 27.61 17.80 1.08
C GLY A 781 28.44 16.90 0.16
N ALA A 782 29.77 17.05 0.23
CA ALA A 782 30.72 16.27 -0.55
C ALA A 782 32.15 16.37 0.03
N LYS A 783 33.01 15.42 -0.34
CA LYS A 783 34.47 15.55 -0.21
C LYS A 783 35.05 16.04 -1.53
N ILE A 784 35.64 17.24 -1.55
CA ILE A 784 36.20 17.89 -2.74
C ILE A 784 37.69 17.54 -2.87
N THR A 785 38.09 17.04 -4.04
CA THR A 785 39.49 16.87 -4.44
C THR A 785 39.82 17.89 -5.55
N PRO A 786 40.41 19.04 -5.22
CA PRO A 786 40.77 20.03 -6.25
C PRO A 786 42.06 19.61 -6.98
N GLU A 787 42.15 19.87 -8.28
CA GLU A 787 43.38 19.69 -9.07
C GLU A 787 44.53 20.56 -8.53
N LYS A 788 44.20 21.77 -8.08
CA LYS A 788 45.16 22.76 -7.57
C LYS A 788 44.77 23.23 -6.17
N TYR A 789 45.78 23.44 -5.35
CA TYR A 789 45.64 24.02 -4.02
C TYR A 789 46.22 25.45 -4.01
N PRO A 790 45.71 26.32 -3.11
CA PRO A 790 46.26 27.67 -2.93
C PRO A 790 47.76 27.68 -2.69
N ASN A 791 48.40 28.76 -3.14
CA ASN A 791 49.79 29.09 -2.85
C ASN A 791 49.91 30.62 -2.76
N LYS A 792 51.11 31.12 -2.44
CA LYS A 792 51.38 32.55 -2.21
C LYS A 792 50.90 33.49 -3.33
N ASN A 793 50.79 32.99 -4.56
CA ASN A 793 50.41 33.81 -5.71
C ASN A 793 48.93 33.68 -6.07
N ASN A 794 48.26 32.58 -5.68
CA ASN A 794 46.95 32.21 -6.22
C ASN A 794 46.00 31.70 -5.13
N ALA A 795 44.83 32.34 -5.05
CA ALA A 795 43.65 31.79 -4.37
C ALA A 795 42.97 30.72 -5.24
N ILE A 796 42.32 29.73 -4.61
CA ILE A 796 41.52 28.73 -5.32
C ILE A 796 40.09 28.76 -4.77
N LYS A 797 39.13 29.00 -5.66
CA LYS A 797 37.70 28.95 -5.36
C LYS A 797 37.13 27.61 -5.79
N VAL A 798 36.34 26.97 -4.92
CA VAL A 798 35.73 25.66 -5.18
C VAL A 798 34.22 25.66 -5.03
N LEU A 799 33.65 26.63 -4.30
CA LEU A 799 32.20 26.82 -4.17
C LEU A 799 31.78 28.20 -4.66
N GLU A 800 30.59 28.26 -5.27
CA GLU A 800 29.91 29.47 -5.69
C GLU A 800 28.42 29.40 -5.37
N GLY A 801 27.72 30.54 -5.33
CA GLY A 801 26.28 30.62 -5.10
C GLY A 801 25.89 31.41 -3.84
N SER A 802 24.58 31.61 -3.68
CA SER A 802 24.02 32.46 -2.63
C SER A 802 24.05 31.85 -1.22
N ALA A 803 24.26 30.53 -1.11
CA ALA A 803 24.15 29.78 0.14
C ALA A 803 25.49 29.44 0.81
N ILE A 804 26.63 29.90 0.27
CA ILE A 804 27.97 29.48 0.73
C ILE A 804 28.18 29.77 2.22
N GLN A 805 27.83 30.98 2.69
CA GLN A 805 28.06 31.38 4.09
C GLN A 805 27.42 30.42 5.11
N ALA A 806 26.29 29.80 4.76
CA ALA A 806 25.59 28.87 5.64
C ALA A 806 25.92 27.39 5.37
N SER A 807 26.58 27.07 4.25
CA SER A 807 26.76 25.68 3.80
C SER A 807 28.21 25.23 3.62
N HIS A 808 29.18 26.14 3.58
CA HIS A 808 30.59 25.82 3.28
C HIS A 808 31.19 24.75 4.22
N ASN A 809 30.81 24.75 5.51
CA ASN A 809 31.29 23.77 6.49
C ASN A 809 30.79 22.33 6.24
N LYS A 810 29.80 22.13 5.35
CA LYS A 810 29.30 20.81 4.95
C LYS A 810 30.21 20.11 3.93
N PHE A 811 31.19 20.81 3.38
CA PHE A 811 32.14 20.28 2.39
C PHE A 811 33.48 19.98 3.05
N LYS A 812 33.97 18.75 2.87
CA LYS A 812 35.34 18.36 3.22
C LYS A 812 36.25 18.58 2.02
N VAL A 813 37.55 18.75 2.26
CA VAL A 813 38.55 18.85 1.20
C VAL A 813 39.56 17.73 1.41
N SER A 814 39.97 17.07 0.32
CA SER A 814 41.06 16.09 0.35
C SER A 814 42.36 16.76 0.77
N ASP A 815 43.18 16.04 1.52
CA ASP A 815 44.50 16.53 1.90
C ASP A 815 45.46 16.45 0.70
N LYS A 816 46.37 17.42 0.60
CA LYS A 816 47.54 17.31 -0.27
C LYS A 816 48.68 16.63 0.49
N ALA A 817 49.51 15.84 -0.19
CA ALA A 817 50.67 15.18 0.40
C ALA A 817 51.54 16.14 1.24
N ASN A 818 52.17 15.63 2.31
CA ASN A 818 53.02 16.35 3.29
C ASN A 818 52.28 17.16 4.39
N HIS A 819 51.20 16.64 4.97
CA HIS A 819 50.53 17.21 6.15
C HIS A 819 49.92 18.61 5.95
N THR A 820 49.48 18.95 4.73
CA THR A 820 48.68 20.17 4.51
C THR A 820 47.21 19.81 4.44
N HIS A 821 46.47 20.18 5.49
CA HIS A 821 45.02 20.03 5.53
C HIS A 821 44.33 21.28 4.97
N TRP A 822 43.14 21.08 4.41
CA TRP A 822 42.38 22.14 3.75
C TRP A 822 40.92 22.11 4.15
N LYS A 823 40.29 23.28 4.11
CA LYS A 823 38.84 23.44 4.23
C LYS A 823 38.34 24.53 3.31
N VAL A 824 37.02 24.62 3.17
CA VAL A 824 36.38 25.72 2.44
C VAL A 824 36.02 26.83 3.43
N ASP A 825 36.43 28.06 3.12
CA ASP A 825 36.04 29.26 3.88
C ASP A 825 34.61 29.71 3.54
N ASP A 826 34.12 30.71 4.26
CA ASP A 826 32.77 31.27 4.10
C ASP A 826 32.57 32.07 2.79
N ARG A 827 33.64 32.25 2.01
CA ARG A 827 33.65 32.86 0.67
C ARG A 827 33.68 31.82 -0.45
N GLY A 828 33.79 30.53 -0.10
CA GLY A 828 33.88 29.41 -1.04
C GLY A 828 35.29 29.13 -1.54
N ASN A 829 36.30 29.76 -0.94
CA ASN A 829 37.71 29.56 -1.26
C ASN A 829 38.32 28.47 -0.39
N LEU A 830 39.36 27.83 -0.90
CA LEU A 830 40.19 26.92 -0.11
C LEU A 830 41.06 27.71 0.86
N ALA A 831 41.01 27.32 2.12
CA ALA A 831 41.79 27.86 3.22
C ALA A 831 42.57 26.73 3.89
N GLN A 832 43.77 27.05 4.36
CA GLN A 832 44.61 26.06 5.02
C GLN A 832 44.09 25.78 6.43
N LEU A 833 44.10 24.51 6.83
CA LEU A 833 43.73 24.05 8.15
C LEU A 833 44.98 23.50 8.83
N VAL A 834 45.27 23.99 10.04
CA VAL A 834 46.39 23.52 10.87
C VAL A 834 45.78 22.89 12.12
N LYS A 835 46.03 21.60 12.33
CA LYS A 835 45.43 20.80 13.39
C LYS A 835 46.42 20.61 14.54
N SER A 836 45.93 20.26 15.73
CA SER A 836 46.77 19.95 16.91
C SER A 836 47.84 18.87 16.71
N SER A 837 47.70 18.01 15.70
CA SER A 837 48.73 17.04 15.30
C SER A 837 49.90 17.66 14.52
N ASP A 838 49.71 18.87 14.00
CA ASP A 838 50.69 19.56 13.17
C ASP A 838 51.71 20.31 14.03
N SER A 839 52.88 20.51 13.44
CA SER A 839 53.99 21.19 14.10
C SER A 839 53.88 22.72 13.93
N TRP A 840 54.47 23.49 14.84
CA TRP A 840 54.64 24.95 14.71
C TRP A 840 55.26 25.36 13.36
N LYS A 841 56.15 24.53 12.81
CA LYS A 841 56.71 24.71 11.47
C LYS A 841 55.62 24.73 10.38
N ILE A 842 54.61 23.86 10.46
CA ILE A 842 53.51 23.83 9.49
C ILE A 842 52.71 25.13 9.53
N LEU A 843 52.47 25.70 10.71
CA LEU A 843 51.83 27.01 10.83
C LEU A 843 52.68 28.13 10.22
N LYS A 844 53.99 28.14 10.46
CA LYS A 844 54.91 29.10 9.81
C LYS A 844 54.88 28.98 8.30
N GLN A 845 54.89 27.75 7.79
CA GLN A 845 54.81 27.47 6.36
C GLN A 845 53.46 27.94 5.79
N ALA A 846 52.37 27.70 6.52
CA ALA A 846 51.03 28.13 6.13
C ALA A 846 50.93 29.65 5.94
N VAL A 847 51.49 30.42 6.88
CA VAL A 847 51.57 31.88 6.79
C VAL A 847 52.46 32.34 5.65
N THR A 848 53.55 31.63 5.38
CA THR A 848 54.47 31.95 4.28
C THR A 848 53.84 31.68 2.91
N ASP A 849 53.05 30.61 2.79
CA ASP A 849 52.38 30.22 1.54
C ASP A 849 51.01 30.89 1.35
N ALA A 850 50.57 31.68 2.32
CA ALA A 850 49.33 32.44 2.24
C ALA A 850 49.43 33.53 1.16
N HIS A 851 48.48 33.53 0.22
CA HIS A 851 48.26 34.64 -0.70
C HIS A 851 47.68 35.85 0.03
N ASN A 852 47.61 36.99 -0.64
CA ASN A 852 46.97 38.18 -0.11
C ASN A 852 45.48 37.93 0.16
N ASP A 853 44.98 38.33 1.34
CA ASP A 853 43.60 38.12 1.82
C ASP A 853 43.23 36.63 2.11
N ALA A 854 44.24 35.79 2.34
CA ALA A 854 44.05 34.39 2.71
C ALA A 854 43.53 34.21 4.14
N PHE A 855 42.79 33.11 4.34
CA PHE A 855 42.38 32.63 5.66
C PHE A 855 43.19 31.37 6.04
N ILE A 856 43.60 31.29 7.30
CA ILE A 856 44.19 30.10 7.91
C ILE A 856 43.34 29.73 9.13
N TYR A 857 43.02 28.46 9.26
CA TYR A 857 42.23 27.94 10.37
C TYR A 857 43.09 27.10 11.31
N ILE A 858 42.87 27.26 12.61
CA ILE A 858 43.50 26.49 13.67
C ILE A 858 42.45 25.61 14.34
N ASP A 859 42.77 24.33 14.50
CA ASP A 859 41.92 23.34 15.16
C ASP A 859 42.69 22.63 16.29
N GLY A 860 42.49 23.10 17.52
CA GLY A 860 43.16 22.65 18.73
C GLY A 860 44.44 23.41 19.10
N GLU A 861 45.26 22.83 20.01
CA GLU A 861 46.50 23.45 20.49
C GLU A 861 47.69 23.14 19.57
N ILE A 862 48.26 24.17 18.93
CA ILE A 862 49.53 24.11 18.20
C ILE A 862 50.67 24.51 19.14
N LYS A 863 51.62 23.60 19.34
CA LYS A 863 52.68 23.74 20.36
C LYS A 863 54.08 23.80 19.74
N ALA A 864 54.86 24.82 20.09
CA ALA A 864 56.27 24.90 19.73
C ALA A 864 57.13 23.92 20.54
N THR A 865 58.26 23.51 19.97
CA THR A 865 59.20 22.53 20.55
C THR A 865 60.65 22.93 20.31
N ASN A 866 61.59 22.28 20.99
CA ASN A 866 63.03 22.46 20.78
C ASN A 866 63.57 21.96 19.43
N ALA A 867 62.76 21.31 18.59
CA ALA A 867 63.22 20.93 17.25
C ALA A 867 63.54 22.20 16.42
N GLY A 868 64.64 22.15 15.65
CA GLY A 868 65.34 23.34 15.15
C GLY A 868 64.50 24.39 14.43
N ASP A 869 63.50 24.01 13.65
CA ASP A 869 62.60 24.92 12.94
C ASP A 869 61.15 24.88 13.47
N ASN A 870 60.92 24.22 14.60
CA ASN A 870 59.59 24.03 15.20
C ASN A 870 59.32 24.97 16.39
N HIS A 871 59.89 26.18 16.35
CA HIS A 871 59.71 27.28 17.29
C HIS A 871 60.04 28.62 16.59
N GLY A 872 60.05 29.73 17.31
CA GLY A 872 60.36 31.06 16.78
C GLY A 872 59.12 31.84 16.33
N PHE A 873 59.27 33.13 16.11
CA PHE A 873 58.16 34.00 15.71
C PHE A 873 57.65 33.68 14.29
N ILE A 874 56.36 33.90 14.10
CA ILE A 874 55.67 33.83 12.81
C ILE A 874 55.66 35.24 12.22
N GLU A 875 56.29 35.40 11.05
CA GLU A 875 56.42 36.68 10.38
C GLU A 875 55.17 37.02 9.56
N ILE A 876 54.57 38.17 9.86
CA ILE A 876 53.45 38.72 9.12
C ILE A 876 53.96 39.95 8.36
N LYS A 877 54.41 39.72 7.12
CA LYS A 877 55.10 40.72 6.28
C LYS A 877 54.61 40.70 4.84
N LYS A 878 54.73 41.84 4.15
CA LYS A 878 54.49 41.96 2.70
C LYS A 878 55.31 40.94 1.92
N ASP A 879 54.72 40.41 0.86
CA ASP A 879 55.45 39.52 -0.05
C ASP A 879 56.38 40.32 -0.97
N PRO A 880 57.50 39.72 -1.43
CA PRO A 880 58.38 40.35 -2.41
C PRO A 880 57.59 40.77 -3.67
N GLY A 881 57.64 42.05 -4.02
CA GLY A 881 56.94 42.62 -5.18
C GLY A 881 55.75 43.53 -4.83
N PHE A 882 55.33 43.59 -3.55
CA PHE A 882 54.37 44.59 -3.10
C PHE A 882 54.94 46.01 -3.24
N SER A 883 54.13 46.92 -3.76
CA SER A 883 54.44 48.35 -3.79
C SER A 883 54.43 48.94 -2.37
N ALA A 884 54.98 50.15 -2.24
CA ALA A 884 54.91 50.89 -0.97
C ALA A 884 53.46 51.14 -0.53
N LEU A 885 52.52 51.26 -1.48
CA LEU A 885 51.10 51.54 -1.24
C LEU A 885 50.25 50.28 -1.01
N ASP A 886 50.73 49.11 -1.42
CA ASP A 886 49.98 47.86 -1.28
C ASP A 886 49.88 47.46 0.20
N THR A 887 48.79 46.84 0.62
CA THR A 887 48.63 46.29 1.97
C THR A 887 48.44 44.79 1.88
N LYS A 888 49.25 44.00 2.61
CA LYS A 888 49.01 42.56 2.74
C LYS A 888 47.92 42.33 3.77
N VAL A 889 46.92 41.52 3.46
CA VAL A 889 45.84 41.13 4.38
C VAL A 889 45.96 39.65 4.71
N LEU A 890 45.86 39.29 5.98
CA LEU A 890 45.88 37.89 6.42
C LEU A 890 44.98 37.71 7.64
N THR A 891 44.19 36.64 7.65
CA THR A 891 43.33 36.29 8.79
C THR A 891 43.62 34.89 9.30
N ILE A 892 43.82 34.73 10.62
CA ILE A 892 43.93 33.44 11.29
C ILE A 892 42.76 33.26 12.26
N ILE A 893 42.06 32.13 12.16
CA ILE A 893 40.78 31.87 12.83
C ILE A 893 40.84 30.56 13.62
N GLY A 894 40.40 30.56 14.88
CA GLY A 894 40.11 29.33 15.63
C GLY A 894 38.79 28.70 15.18
N VAL A 895 38.80 27.41 14.83
CA VAL A 895 37.62 26.65 14.39
C VAL A 895 36.60 26.45 15.52
N SER A 896 37.08 26.11 16.71
CA SER A 896 36.34 25.79 17.93
C SER A 896 36.34 26.93 18.97
N GLY A 897 37.02 28.04 18.68
CA GLY A 897 37.07 29.25 19.50
C GLY A 897 38.20 29.25 20.54
N SER A 898 38.35 30.38 21.24
CA SER A 898 39.55 30.68 22.04
C SER A 898 39.74 29.76 23.26
N GLY A 899 38.72 29.02 23.68
CA GLY A 899 38.85 28.00 24.73
C GLY A 899 39.59 26.74 24.30
N ASN A 900 39.58 26.41 23.00
CA ASN A 900 40.10 25.14 22.46
C ASN A 900 41.24 25.35 21.48
N ASP A 901 41.20 26.41 20.67
CA ASP A 901 42.21 26.69 19.65
C ASP A 901 43.29 27.61 20.21
N ILE A 902 44.49 27.08 20.35
CA ILE A 902 45.55 27.69 21.14
C ILE A 902 46.85 27.68 20.34
N LEU A 903 47.50 28.83 20.23
CA LEU A 903 48.89 28.93 19.80
C LEU A 903 49.78 29.06 21.04
N ASN A 904 50.53 28.00 21.32
CA ASN A 904 51.36 27.88 22.51
C ASN A 904 52.85 27.85 22.15
N ALA A 905 53.55 28.96 22.39
CA ALA A 905 55.00 29.05 22.19
C ALA A 905 55.80 28.17 23.19
N ASN A 906 55.13 27.63 24.21
CA ASN A 906 55.60 26.56 25.08
C ASN A 906 56.96 26.83 25.75
N TYR A 907 57.27 28.09 26.01
CA TYR A 907 58.52 28.45 26.67
C TYR A 907 58.54 27.95 28.12
N GLY A 908 59.65 27.33 28.53
CA GLY A 908 59.83 26.83 29.90
C GLY A 908 61.14 26.08 30.12
N THR A 909 61.25 25.40 31.26
CA THR A 909 62.45 24.64 31.65
C THR A 909 62.14 23.14 31.71
N GLY A 910 63.05 22.30 31.20
CA GLY A 910 62.88 20.84 31.14
C GLY A 910 62.57 20.31 29.73
N SER A 911 62.58 18.98 29.56
CA SER A 911 62.50 18.33 28.24
C SER A 911 61.17 18.46 27.50
N ALA A 912 60.08 18.79 28.21
CA ALA A 912 58.74 18.97 27.65
C ALA A 912 58.48 20.40 27.12
N TYR A 913 59.39 21.34 27.41
CA TYR A 913 59.24 22.76 27.07
C TYR A 913 60.20 23.17 25.96
N ASN A 914 59.82 24.17 25.19
CA ASN A 914 60.74 24.90 24.35
C ASN A 914 61.62 25.80 25.23
N THR A 915 62.95 25.71 25.12
CA THR A 915 63.89 26.53 25.88
C THR A 915 64.31 27.79 25.12
N ASN A 916 63.88 27.94 23.86
CA ASN A 916 64.16 29.12 23.06
C ASN A 916 63.13 30.21 23.33
N GLU A 917 63.58 31.38 23.79
CA GLU A 917 62.76 32.57 23.89
C GLU A 917 62.39 33.08 22.50
N HIS A 918 61.09 33.27 22.25
CA HIS A 918 60.59 33.90 21.04
C HIS A 918 59.18 34.49 21.24
N GLN A 919 58.83 35.47 20.41
CA GLN A 919 57.44 35.92 20.26
C GLN A 919 56.60 34.88 19.50
N ILE A 920 55.27 34.98 19.57
CA ILE A 920 54.40 34.20 18.68
C ILE A 920 54.34 34.87 17.31
N PHE A 921 53.98 36.16 17.25
CA PHE A 921 53.87 36.91 15.99
C PHE A 921 54.77 38.14 15.97
N LYS A 922 55.37 38.40 14.81
CA LYS A 922 56.01 39.67 14.46
C LYS A 922 55.35 40.26 13.23
N VAL A 923 54.65 41.37 13.41
CA VAL A 923 53.85 42.04 12.38
C VAL A 923 54.56 43.28 11.89
N PHE A 924 54.84 43.34 10.59
CA PHE A 924 55.59 44.42 9.95
C PHE A 924 54.66 45.50 9.37
N ALA A 925 55.19 46.70 9.15
CA ALA A 925 54.47 47.82 8.56
C ALA A 925 53.86 47.50 7.18
N GLY A 926 52.69 48.09 6.90
CA GLY A 926 51.93 47.90 5.66
C GLY A 926 51.28 46.51 5.52
N VAL A 927 51.00 45.86 6.64
CA VAL A 927 50.21 44.62 6.73
C VAL A 927 49.01 44.84 7.63
N GLU A 928 47.87 44.24 7.27
CA GLU A 928 46.68 44.11 8.08
C GLU A 928 46.48 42.65 8.47
N PHE A 929 46.59 42.37 9.77
CA PHE A 929 46.55 41.04 10.33
C PHE A 929 45.39 40.88 11.29
N THR A 930 44.50 39.92 11.02
CA THR A 930 43.34 39.64 11.87
C THR A 930 43.49 38.30 12.58
N LEU A 931 43.33 38.30 13.89
CA LEU A 931 43.21 37.11 14.73
C LEU A 931 41.78 37.01 15.24
N LYS A 932 41.15 35.85 15.06
CA LYS A 932 39.77 35.60 15.46
C LYS A 932 39.61 34.31 16.27
N GLY A 933 39.05 34.40 17.47
CA GLY A 933 38.67 33.23 18.26
C GLY A 933 39.82 32.32 18.69
N LEU A 934 40.99 32.86 19.06
CA LEU A 934 42.18 32.09 19.43
C LEU A 934 42.70 32.45 20.83
N THR A 935 43.44 31.53 21.47
CA THR A 935 44.30 31.88 22.61
C THR A 935 45.77 31.92 22.22
N LEU A 936 46.49 32.98 22.59
CA LEU A 936 47.95 33.09 22.44
C LEU A 936 48.63 33.00 23.82
N LYS A 937 49.54 32.04 24.01
CA LYS A 937 50.20 31.83 25.32
C LYS A 937 51.61 31.26 25.25
N GLY A 938 52.29 31.30 26.40
CA GLY A 938 53.54 30.59 26.63
C GLY A 938 54.75 31.17 25.87
N ALA A 939 54.66 32.42 25.43
CA ALA A 939 55.77 33.12 24.78
C ALA A 939 56.67 33.80 25.81
N ALA A 940 57.97 33.87 25.53
CA ALA A 940 58.92 34.64 26.31
C ALA A 940 59.90 35.33 25.36
N SER A 941 60.18 36.61 25.56
CA SER A 941 61.05 37.39 24.69
C SER A 941 61.99 38.26 25.53
N THR A 942 63.30 38.23 25.24
CA THR A 942 64.25 39.20 25.81
C THR A 942 64.04 40.62 25.25
N THR A 943 63.28 40.76 24.17
CA THR A 943 62.96 42.05 23.51
C THR A 943 61.48 42.37 23.67
N ASP A 944 61.04 43.43 22.98
CA ASP A 944 59.68 43.95 22.98
C ASP A 944 58.62 42.96 22.46
N GLY A 945 57.49 42.85 23.16
CA GLY A 945 56.31 42.07 22.80
C GLY A 945 56.45 40.58 23.13
N GLY A 946 55.66 40.05 24.06
CA GLY A 946 55.70 38.62 24.40
C GLY A 946 54.92 37.78 23.39
N ALA A 947 53.60 37.95 23.30
CA ALA A 947 52.82 37.25 22.27
C ALA A 947 52.98 37.89 20.89
N ILE A 948 52.83 39.22 20.82
CA ILE A 948 52.82 39.96 19.55
C ILE A 948 53.74 41.18 19.65
N TYR A 949 54.58 41.36 18.65
CA TYR A 949 55.19 42.64 18.30
C TYR A 949 54.53 43.17 17.04
N THR A 950 54.06 44.43 17.02
CA THR A 950 53.47 45.03 15.81
C THR A 950 54.00 46.42 15.47
N ASP A 951 54.44 46.56 14.22
CA ASP A 951 54.66 47.83 13.51
C ASP A 951 53.65 47.98 12.34
N GLY A 952 52.72 47.03 12.20
CA GLY A 952 51.60 47.06 11.25
C GLY A 952 50.24 47.10 11.97
N THR A 953 49.18 46.77 11.24
CA THR A 953 47.80 46.74 11.77
C THR A 953 47.45 45.35 12.27
N VAL A 954 46.99 45.25 13.52
CA VAL A 954 46.51 44.01 14.14
C VAL A 954 45.08 44.18 14.65
N ASN A 955 44.17 43.32 14.20
CA ASN A 955 42.79 43.25 14.66
C ASN A 955 42.59 41.99 15.52
N LEU A 956 42.24 42.16 16.79
CA LEU A 956 42.00 41.08 17.73
C LEU A 956 40.50 40.94 18.01
N ILE A 957 39.91 39.84 17.54
CA ILE A 957 38.47 39.58 17.62
C ILE A 957 38.24 38.30 18.43
N ASP A 958 37.52 38.39 19.54
CA ASP A 958 37.16 37.21 20.36
C ASP A 958 38.35 36.32 20.80
N CYS A 959 39.56 36.88 20.88
CA CYS A 959 40.77 36.15 21.25
C CYS A 959 41.18 36.40 22.71
N VAL A 960 42.00 35.51 23.26
CA VAL A 960 42.60 35.64 24.59
C VAL A 960 44.12 35.66 24.49
N ILE A 961 44.80 36.61 25.13
CA ILE A 961 46.26 36.60 25.26
C ILE A 961 46.61 36.46 26.74
N LYS A 962 47.36 35.40 27.10
CA LYS A 962 47.71 35.11 28.50
C LYS A 962 49.04 34.37 28.64
N ASP A 963 49.63 34.40 29.83
CA ASP A 963 50.83 33.63 30.19
C ASP A 963 52.04 33.87 29.27
N ASN A 964 52.24 35.12 28.84
CA ASN A 964 53.39 35.54 28.02
C ASN A 964 54.34 36.46 28.82
N LYS A 965 55.59 36.61 28.38
CA LYS A 965 56.60 37.44 29.08
C LYS A 965 57.47 38.21 28.08
N ALA A 966 57.75 39.47 28.36
CA ALA A 966 58.68 40.30 27.59
C ALA A 966 59.34 41.39 28.44
N ALA A 967 60.38 42.03 27.91
CA ALA A 967 60.98 43.20 28.55
C ALA A 967 59.99 44.38 28.60
N LEU A 968 59.26 44.60 27.51
CA LEU A 968 58.18 45.58 27.39
C LEU A 968 56.99 44.92 26.67
N GLY A 969 55.80 44.99 27.27
CA GLY A 969 54.57 44.48 26.67
C GLY A 969 54.52 42.96 26.69
N ASP A 970 54.27 42.38 27.86
CA ASP A 970 54.18 40.93 28.05
C ASP A 970 53.19 40.27 27.09
N ALA A 971 52.06 40.93 26.79
CA ALA A 971 51.15 40.47 25.74
C ALA A 971 51.54 41.04 24.37
N LEU A 972 51.61 42.36 24.28
CA LEU A 972 51.66 43.07 23.01
C LEU A 972 52.55 44.31 23.14
N TYR A 973 53.40 44.52 22.16
CA TYR A 973 54.11 45.79 21.96
C TYR A 973 53.63 46.45 20.66
N ILE A 974 53.13 47.69 20.77
CA ILE A 974 52.71 48.51 19.63
C ILE A 974 53.80 49.53 19.35
N ALA A 975 54.51 49.35 18.23
CA ALA A 975 55.54 50.28 17.75
C ALA A 975 54.92 51.54 17.11
N GLU A 976 55.75 52.50 16.75
CA GLU A 976 55.34 53.85 16.29
C GLU A 976 54.29 53.84 15.16
N ASN A 977 54.41 52.92 14.18
CA ASN A 977 53.46 52.80 13.08
C ASN A 977 52.36 51.75 13.32
N GLY A 978 52.42 51.05 14.45
CA GLY A 978 51.49 49.99 14.80
C GLY A 978 50.08 50.49 15.09
N LEU A 979 49.09 49.80 14.55
CA LEU A 979 47.68 50.00 14.88
C LEU A 979 47.13 48.71 15.50
N PHE A 980 46.42 48.82 16.61
CA PHE A 980 45.81 47.66 17.26
C PHE A 980 44.34 47.92 17.55
N THR A 981 43.47 47.02 17.10
CA THR A 981 42.04 47.09 17.34
C THR A 981 41.57 45.89 18.17
N MET A 982 40.77 46.13 19.21
CA MET A 982 40.07 45.09 19.97
C MET A 982 38.57 45.11 19.67
N ARG A 983 37.97 43.92 19.52
CA ARG A 983 36.53 43.74 19.27
C ARG A 983 35.97 42.49 19.97
N GLY A 984 34.69 42.56 20.33
CA GLY A 984 33.93 41.42 20.88
C GLY A 984 34.46 41.01 22.25
N SER A 985 34.68 39.72 22.44
CA SER A 985 35.18 39.13 23.69
C SER A 985 36.71 39.17 23.83
N ALA A 986 37.41 39.89 22.95
CA ALA A 986 38.86 40.01 22.98
C ALA A 986 39.38 40.45 24.35
N LYS A 987 40.33 39.69 24.91
CA LYS A 987 40.82 39.86 26.28
C LYS A 987 42.31 39.59 26.38
N ILE A 988 43.01 40.44 27.12
CA ILE A 988 44.40 40.28 27.50
C ILE A 988 44.44 40.14 29.02
N ASP A 989 45.05 39.06 29.51
CA ASP A 989 45.09 38.77 30.94
C ASP A 989 45.75 39.92 31.72
N LYS A 990 45.29 40.16 32.95
CA LYS A 990 45.76 41.26 33.80
C LYS A 990 47.27 41.20 34.08
N ASN A 991 47.87 40.02 33.99
CA ASN A 991 49.31 39.82 34.18
C ASN A 991 50.12 39.94 32.88
N ASN A 992 49.47 40.31 31.76
CA ASN A 992 50.14 40.57 30.51
C ASN A 992 49.79 41.98 30.03
N ASP A 993 50.76 42.89 30.06
CA ASP A 993 50.54 44.28 29.68
C ASP A 993 50.64 44.50 28.16
N VAL A 994 49.95 45.53 27.69
CA VAL A 994 50.06 46.10 26.34
C VAL A 994 50.93 47.34 26.44
N TYR A 995 52.11 47.30 25.83
CA TYR A 995 53.00 48.45 25.79
C TYR A 995 52.67 49.37 24.61
N LEU A 996 52.45 50.66 24.91
CA LEU A 996 52.14 51.70 23.91
C LEU A 996 53.33 52.65 23.76
N THR A 997 53.98 52.68 22.59
CA THR A 997 54.94 53.74 22.29
C THR A 997 54.25 55.09 22.14
N THR A 998 55.00 56.18 22.28
CA THR A 998 54.49 57.55 22.18
C THR A 998 53.57 57.73 20.97
N GLY A 999 52.34 58.20 21.20
CA GLY A 999 51.34 58.49 20.16
C GLY A 999 50.44 57.32 19.75
N THR A 1000 50.77 56.07 20.11
CA THR A 1000 49.97 54.88 19.79
C THR A 1000 48.81 54.68 20.76
N LYS A 1001 47.75 53.99 20.29
CA LYS A 1001 46.49 53.79 21.01
C LYS A 1001 45.94 52.40 20.76
N ILE A 1002 45.16 51.88 21.70
CA ILE A 1002 44.28 50.73 21.47
C ILE A 1002 42.97 51.27 20.89
N ASN A 1003 42.65 50.88 19.66
CA ASN A 1003 41.38 51.19 19.02
C ASN A 1003 40.31 50.18 19.46
N ILE A 1004 39.10 50.65 19.74
CA ILE A 1004 37.97 49.80 20.14
C ILE A 1004 36.92 49.88 19.05
N SER A 1005 36.47 48.71 18.56
CA SER A 1005 35.39 48.62 17.58
C SER A 1005 34.21 47.86 18.16
N GLY A 1006 33.11 48.57 18.37
CA GLY A 1006 31.88 48.09 19.00
C GLY A 1006 31.97 47.88 20.51
N LYS A 1007 30.93 47.26 21.06
CA LYS A 1007 30.89 46.82 22.47
C LYS A 1007 31.94 45.74 22.72
N LEU A 1008 32.80 45.94 23.72
CA LEU A 1008 33.63 44.86 24.26
C LEU A 1008 32.81 44.01 25.22
N THR A 1009 32.81 42.69 25.04
CA THR A 1009 32.09 41.72 25.88
C THR A 1009 33.02 40.92 26.78
N ALA A 1010 34.33 41.21 26.76
CA ALA A 1010 35.29 40.60 27.68
C ALA A 1010 34.86 40.76 29.15
N GLU A 1011 34.95 39.67 29.91
CA GLU A 1011 34.65 39.67 31.34
C GLU A 1011 35.79 40.29 32.15
N GLY A 1012 35.46 41.27 32.99
CA GLY A 1012 36.42 41.98 33.83
C GLY A 1012 37.32 42.93 33.05
N THR A 1013 38.60 42.97 33.41
CA THR A 1013 39.59 43.79 32.71
C THR A 1013 39.87 43.23 31.31
N ALA A 1014 39.69 44.05 30.28
CA ALA A 1014 39.95 43.75 28.89
C ALA A 1014 41.45 43.78 28.55
N ALA A 1015 42.21 44.73 29.10
CA ALA A 1015 43.67 44.76 29.02
C ALA A 1015 44.29 45.65 30.11
N LEU A 1016 45.55 45.38 30.46
CA LEU A 1016 46.40 46.27 31.25
C LEU A 1016 47.29 47.08 30.28
N ILE A 1017 47.16 48.40 30.28
CA ILE A 1017 47.90 49.33 29.42
C ILE A 1017 49.17 49.79 30.15
N ASN A 1018 50.32 49.71 29.48
CA ASN A 1018 51.61 50.22 29.93
C ASN A 1018 52.12 51.27 28.92
N PRO A 1019 51.76 52.54 29.07
CA PRO A 1019 52.19 53.60 28.15
C PRO A 1019 53.67 53.97 28.39
N GLN A 1020 54.38 54.29 27.32
CA GLN A 1020 55.78 54.77 27.37
C GLN A 1020 55.93 56.05 28.20
N SER A 1021 54.93 56.93 28.15
CA SER A 1021 54.89 58.20 28.87
C SER A 1021 53.57 58.41 29.61
N TYR A 1022 53.64 59.15 30.71
CA TYR A 1022 52.49 59.54 31.52
C TYR A 1022 52.36 61.07 31.50
N PRO A 1023 51.14 61.63 31.63
CA PRO A 1023 50.92 63.08 31.59
C PRO A 1023 51.83 63.85 32.56
N SER A 1024 52.51 64.88 32.05
CA SER A 1024 53.28 65.84 32.85
C SER A 1024 53.00 67.27 32.38
N GLY A 1025 52.77 68.21 33.30
CA GLY A 1025 52.63 69.64 32.93
C GLY A 1025 51.43 70.03 32.05
N GLY A 1026 50.28 69.34 32.17
CA GLY A 1026 49.05 69.66 31.41
C GLY A 1026 48.90 68.95 30.06
N GLU A 1027 49.84 68.06 29.71
CA GLU A 1027 49.76 67.22 28.51
C GLU A 1027 48.62 66.21 28.59
N ASN A 1028 47.84 66.10 27.51
CA ASN A 1028 46.76 65.11 27.39
C ASN A 1028 47.24 63.88 26.58
N ILE A 1029 47.49 62.75 27.25
CA ILE A 1029 47.95 61.51 26.60
C ILE A 1029 46.77 60.57 26.39
N LYS A 1030 46.42 60.33 25.12
CA LYS A 1030 45.38 59.37 24.71
C LYS A 1030 45.94 57.98 24.54
N VAL A 1031 45.31 57.00 25.18
CA VAL A 1031 45.67 55.58 25.11
C VAL A 1031 44.59 54.71 24.48
N LEU A 1032 43.34 55.20 24.43
CA LEU A 1032 42.23 54.56 23.71
C LEU A 1032 41.72 55.43 22.55
N ALA A 1033 41.18 54.77 21.53
CA ALA A 1033 40.49 55.36 20.37
C ALA A 1033 39.24 54.55 19.99
N GLY A 1034 38.38 55.09 19.11
CA GLY A 1034 37.20 54.38 18.60
C GLY A 1034 35.99 54.47 19.54
N ASP A 1035 35.28 53.36 19.72
CA ASP A 1035 34.03 53.24 20.49
C ASP A 1035 34.26 53.21 22.02
N ILE A 1036 34.92 54.24 22.55
CA ILE A 1036 35.40 54.31 23.93
C ILE A 1036 34.26 54.37 24.95
N SER A 1037 33.22 55.16 24.68
CA SER A 1037 32.09 55.38 25.59
C SER A 1037 30.96 54.37 25.41
N THR A 1038 30.96 53.60 24.31
CA THR A 1038 29.98 52.55 24.07
C THR A 1038 30.06 51.51 25.18
N ASP A 1039 28.96 51.28 25.90
CA ASP A 1039 28.90 50.36 27.06
C ASP A 1039 30.01 50.60 28.10
N GLU A 1040 30.44 51.85 28.24
CA GLU A 1040 31.52 52.25 29.15
C GLU A 1040 32.82 51.44 28.93
N ASN A 1041 33.15 51.13 27.67
CA ASN A 1041 34.34 50.34 27.31
C ASN A 1041 35.63 50.83 28.00
N TYR A 1042 35.82 52.14 28.19
CA TYR A 1042 36.97 52.71 28.90
C TYR A 1042 37.18 52.15 30.31
N LYS A 1043 36.12 51.79 31.04
CA LYS A 1043 36.19 51.20 32.40
C LYS A 1043 36.78 49.78 32.42
N LYS A 1044 36.88 49.13 31.26
CA LYS A 1044 37.41 47.78 31.15
C LYS A 1044 38.93 47.74 31.07
N PHE A 1045 39.60 48.88 30.99
CA PHE A 1045 41.07 48.94 30.89
C PHE A 1045 41.68 49.36 32.22
N LYS A 1046 42.80 48.73 32.57
CA LYS A 1046 43.66 49.17 33.68
C LYS A 1046 44.91 49.82 33.11
N VAL A 1047 45.55 50.70 33.87
CA VAL A 1047 46.83 51.32 33.49
C VAL A 1047 47.89 50.97 34.53
N LYS A 1048 49.12 50.68 34.09
CA LYS A 1048 50.27 50.43 34.97
C LYS A 1048 50.56 51.69 35.78
N SER A 1049 50.91 51.54 37.06
CA SER A 1049 51.21 52.68 37.93
C SER A 1049 52.57 53.29 37.58
N ASN A 1050 52.69 54.62 37.65
CA ASN A 1050 53.97 55.32 37.52
C ASN A 1050 54.37 55.94 38.87
N GLY A 1051 55.46 55.47 39.48
CA GLY A 1051 55.99 56.05 40.72
C GLY A 1051 54.98 56.13 41.89
N ASN A 1052 54.23 55.04 42.14
CA ASN A 1052 53.12 54.93 43.11
C ASN A 1052 51.83 55.71 42.76
N THR A 1053 51.79 56.48 41.68
CA THR A 1053 50.57 57.16 41.22
C THR A 1053 49.66 56.18 40.46
N PRO A 1054 48.40 55.97 40.90
CA PRO A 1054 47.42 55.20 40.13
C PRO A 1054 46.95 56.01 38.92
N TRP A 1055 46.82 55.35 37.78
CA TRP A 1055 46.32 55.93 36.53
C TRP A 1055 45.13 55.13 36.02
N TYR A 1056 44.20 55.83 35.38
CA TYR A 1056 43.00 55.29 34.78
C TYR A 1056 42.79 55.86 33.38
N VAL A 1057 41.82 55.32 32.65
CA VAL A 1057 41.40 55.84 31.36
C VAL A 1057 40.09 56.61 31.52
N GLY A 1058 40.05 57.85 31.07
CA GLY A 1058 38.86 58.69 31.05
C GLY A 1058 37.90 58.32 29.91
N SER A 1059 36.68 58.84 29.96
CA SER A 1059 35.63 58.60 28.95
C SER A 1059 35.99 59.11 27.55
N ASP A 1060 36.99 59.98 27.43
CA ASP A 1060 37.54 60.51 26.17
C ASP A 1060 38.75 59.71 25.63
N GLY A 1061 39.13 58.64 26.34
CA GLY A 1061 40.26 57.75 26.03
C GLY A 1061 41.62 58.22 26.55
N SER A 1062 41.66 59.31 27.32
CA SER A 1062 42.87 59.92 27.86
C SER A 1062 43.27 59.36 29.23
N LEU A 1063 44.55 59.42 29.58
CA LEU A 1063 45.03 59.07 30.91
C LEU A 1063 44.60 60.12 31.95
N THR A 1064 44.06 59.66 33.07
CA THR A 1064 43.64 60.51 34.20
C THR A 1064 44.02 59.86 35.53
N THR A 1065 44.11 60.67 36.59
CA THR A 1065 44.27 60.19 37.97
C THR A 1065 42.94 60.01 38.69
N GLU A 1066 41.83 60.46 38.07
CA GLU A 1066 40.48 60.25 38.57
C GLU A 1066 39.98 58.84 38.22
N ALA A 1067 39.44 58.14 39.21
CA ALA A 1067 38.89 56.81 38.99
C ALA A 1067 37.60 56.88 38.14
N PRO A 1068 37.46 56.05 37.09
CA PRO A 1068 36.34 56.06 36.16
C PRO A 1068 35.08 55.34 36.69
#